data_AF-A0A8K0G426-F1
#
_entry.id   AF-A0A8K0G426-F1
#
_cell.length_a   1.000
_cell.length_b   1.000
_cell.length_c   1.000
_cell.angle_alpha   90.00
_cell.angle_beta   90.00
_cell.angle_gamma   90.00
#
_symmetry.space_group_name_H-M   'P 1'
#
loop_
_entity.id
_entity.type
_entity.pdbx_description
1 polymer ?
#
loop_
_entity_poly.entity_id
_entity_poly.type
_entity_poly.pdbx_seq_one_letter_code
_entity_poly.pdbx_strand_id
1 'polypeptide(L)'
;MECLETASYFVKSLEFIQFCQWATSCPKKFILPSALIITSLTKLVELRQLLFDFSIEDTVLSFFRINNELVFYKTCEAISNMSSHRYCCEKMITPVVIQCLLQMLTRSDVPIIPYHEIALKTLYDLLRRDGRTLKLIIACGGIPLLTTCWLRDKKEYTHETLSVLMEMLYIFSADAEFRKITMNSMLYQMLLNTFDDVSDFSRKALLVLNQYVDDSECRQYFLEFEGPQIVLKQISSTPDEKTLKDILIFLQRIFLYKKVGMAFLLAGCLAVLNSICDEAKEAIPLINQLISMMYDLYLPIKFHELGRLEITDHLTSRFYLINGVCAEGFPFLEILTEQNACPINIIYIVDFTANVDELTRKPIKIPSPLETRLPSTSSIPPNTARKSGSQTRRRSSILKNTSGAKTQRVSIQINDSLQGIPATEERQEAEESFLTCQVPPPINFGCISEDPYLPKYAEKLKLLLYSNKKYIICFQHQVKLIAHFVSDVLSGPDGASDPLDSHCLDFHLTALKEKLGTNLIPIGYLRCGHYCERALLFKALAEKVGVPCTLVRGRDRVFYWNEVPITNEEPYANLNDEQKTYLSYAVVDLINKVGELMLVGSVEANKYCGLLVDTDRINATVNAIKVDSEVDLHKHDNA
;
A
#
# COMPACT_ATOMS: atom_id res chain seq x y z
N MET A 1 15.48 30.06 55.90
CA MET A 1 15.71 31.24 55.04
C MET A 1 14.52 31.35 54.11
N GLU A 2 13.42 31.95 54.58
CA GLU A 2 12.14 31.96 53.85
C GLU A 2 11.75 33.36 53.37
N CYS A 3 12.27 34.40 54.01
CA CYS A 3 12.22 35.76 53.46
C CYS A 3 13.34 35.95 52.42
N LEU A 4 12.95 36.38 51.21
CA LEU A 4 13.85 36.71 50.10
C LEU A 4 14.84 37.82 50.47
N GLU A 5 14.43 38.80 51.28
CA GLU A 5 15.29 39.92 51.71
C GLU A 5 16.45 39.42 52.58
N THR A 6 16.17 38.55 53.55
CA THR A 6 17.19 37.93 54.41
C THR A 6 18.14 37.04 53.62
N ALA A 7 17.62 36.28 52.65
CA ALA A 7 18.44 35.45 51.77
C ALA A 7 19.32 36.30 50.83
N SER A 8 18.77 37.39 50.29
CA SER A 8 19.53 38.34 49.45
C SER A 8 20.62 39.06 50.24
N TYR A 9 20.36 39.45 51.48
CA TYR A 9 21.37 40.03 52.37
C TYR A 9 22.49 39.03 52.67
N PHE A 10 22.15 37.78 53.03
CA PHE A 10 23.14 36.74 53.32
C PHE A 10 24.00 36.42 52.09
N VAL A 11 23.41 36.18 50.92
CA VAL A 11 24.18 35.84 49.70
C VAL A 11 25.10 36.98 49.26
N LYS A 12 24.79 38.24 49.58
CA LYS A 12 25.66 39.41 49.31
C LYS A 12 26.77 39.62 50.36
N SER A 13 26.83 38.81 51.42
CA SER A 13 27.73 39.00 52.54
C SER A 13 29.06 38.23 52.38
N LEU A 14 30.13 38.72 53.02
CA LEU A 14 31.44 38.09 52.93
C LEU A 14 31.45 36.69 53.58
N GLU A 15 30.63 36.51 54.61
CA GLU A 15 30.40 35.25 55.32
C GLU A 15 29.81 34.17 54.41
N PHE A 16 29.04 34.54 53.38
CA PHE A 16 28.54 33.58 52.39
C PHE A 16 29.64 33.05 51.47
N ILE A 17 30.53 33.91 50.99
CA ILE A 17 31.70 33.51 50.19
C ILE A 17 32.61 32.58 51.02
N GLN A 18 32.86 32.94 52.29
CA GLN A 18 33.59 32.10 53.23
C GLN A 18 32.89 30.75 53.50
N PHE A 19 31.57 30.75 53.62
CA PHE A 19 30.75 29.54 53.78
C PHE A 19 30.85 28.62 52.55
N CYS A 20 30.74 29.14 51.33
CA CYS A 20 30.90 28.35 50.10
C CYS A 20 32.28 27.70 50.00
N GLN A 21 33.36 28.45 50.28
CA GLN A 21 34.71 27.91 50.32
C GLN A 21 34.87 26.83 51.39
N TRP A 22 34.40 27.08 52.62
CA TRP A 22 34.44 26.12 53.72
C TRP A 22 33.64 24.85 53.45
N ALA A 23 32.44 24.97 52.84
CA ALA A 23 31.55 23.85 52.57
C ALA A 23 32.15 22.79 51.62
N THR A 24 33.08 23.18 50.72
CA THR A 24 33.82 22.23 49.87
C THR A 24 34.66 21.20 50.65
N SER A 25 35.02 21.56 51.89
CA SER A 25 36.05 20.90 52.70
C SER A 25 35.57 20.65 54.14
N CYS A 26 34.27 20.82 54.43
CA CYS A 26 33.78 20.76 55.80
C CYS A 26 33.66 19.32 56.33
N PRO A 27 33.79 19.09 57.65
CA PRO A 27 33.66 17.75 58.23
C PRO A 27 32.32 17.09 57.90
N LYS A 28 32.31 15.78 57.61
CA LYS A 28 31.15 15.00 57.12
C LYS A 28 29.80 15.32 57.79
N LYS A 29 29.79 15.57 59.11
CA LYS A 29 28.60 15.93 59.90
C LYS A 29 27.92 17.25 59.51
N PHE A 30 28.63 18.16 58.85
CA PHE A 30 28.12 19.48 58.43
C PHE A 30 27.75 19.56 56.95
N ILE A 31 28.04 18.53 56.15
CA ILE A 31 27.80 18.54 54.71
C ILE A 31 26.30 18.52 54.40
N LEU A 32 25.49 17.70 55.11
CA LEU A 32 24.03 17.70 54.94
C LEU A 32 23.39 19.05 55.33
N PRO A 33 23.71 19.68 56.49
CA PRO A 33 23.32 21.06 56.76
C PRO A 33 23.75 22.08 55.68
N SER A 34 24.97 21.95 55.15
CA SER A 34 25.48 22.85 54.10
C SER A 34 24.70 22.68 52.79
N ALA A 35 24.42 21.44 52.38
CA ALA A 35 23.57 21.13 51.25
C ALA A 35 22.15 21.69 51.44
N LEU A 36 21.52 21.50 52.62
CA LEU A 36 20.18 22.04 52.92
C LEU A 36 20.10 23.57 52.80
N ILE A 37 21.12 24.30 53.27
CA ILE A 37 21.23 25.75 53.11
C ILE A 37 21.30 26.12 51.62
N ILE A 38 22.19 25.47 50.87
CA ILE A 38 22.40 25.77 49.45
C ILE A 38 21.16 25.42 48.62
N THR A 39 20.55 24.25 48.81
CA THR A 39 19.28 23.88 48.16
C THR A 39 18.20 24.92 48.45
N SER A 40 18.09 25.42 49.70
CA SER A 40 17.12 26.47 50.05
C SER A 40 17.38 27.78 49.30
N LEU A 41 18.64 28.20 49.15
CA LEU A 41 19.01 29.39 48.39
C LEU A 41 18.73 29.25 46.88
N THR A 42 19.06 28.09 46.28
CA THR A 42 18.82 27.84 44.84
C THR A 42 17.33 27.87 44.45
N LYS A 43 16.39 27.69 45.39
CA LYS A 43 14.94 27.80 45.10
C LYS A 43 14.55 29.21 44.71
N LEU A 44 15.19 30.23 45.27
CA LEU A 44 14.92 31.64 44.98
C LEU A 44 15.50 32.01 43.61
N VAL A 45 14.64 32.31 42.65
CA VAL A 45 15.00 32.51 41.23
C VAL A 45 15.90 33.73 41.07
N GLU A 46 15.61 34.77 41.84
CA GLU A 46 16.27 36.07 41.86
C GLU A 46 17.73 35.98 42.30
N LEU A 47 18.10 34.93 43.03
CA LEU A 47 19.45 34.73 43.53
C LEU A 47 20.32 33.88 42.57
N ARG A 48 19.75 33.18 41.58
CA ARG A 48 20.49 32.17 40.78
C ARG A 48 21.68 32.75 39.99
N GLN A 49 21.57 33.97 39.48
CA GLN A 49 22.70 34.68 38.87
C GLN A 49 23.77 35.01 39.91
N LEU A 50 23.38 35.60 41.04
CA LEU A 50 24.32 36.01 42.09
C LEU A 50 25.03 34.82 42.76
N LEU A 51 24.35 33.68 42.91
CA LEU A 51 24.93 32.43 43.39
C LEU A 51 25.98 31.88 42.41
N PHE A 52 25.79 32.08 41.10
CA PHE A 52 26.76 31.74 40.05
C PHE A 52 27.95 32.71 40.01
N ASP A 53 27.72 34.00 40.22
CA ASP A 53 28.77 35.01 40.32
C ASP A 53 29.74 34.75 41.51
N PHE A 54 29.30 33.95 42.49
CA PHE A 54 30.11 33.43 43.61
C PHE A 54 30.55 31.96 43.45
N SER A 55 30.46 31.39 42.24
CA SER A 55 30.92 30.04 41.88
C SER A 55 30.36 28.91 42.75
N ILE A 56 29.07 28.97 43.11
CA ILE A 56 28.45 27.93 43.94
C ILE A 56 28.43 26.55 43.28
N GLU A 57 28.57 26.47 41.96
CA GLU A 57 28.66 25.20 41.23
C GLU A 57 29.80 24.33 41.78
N ASP A 58 30.98 24.88 42.09
CA ASP A 58 32.09 24.10 42.67
C ASP A 58 31.74 23.55 44.05
N THR A 59 30.99 24.31 44.85
CA THR A 59 30.47 23.85 46.16
C THR A 59 29.45 22.73 46.00
N VAL A 60 28.47 22.88 45.09
CA VAL A 60 27.44 21.86 44.82
C VAL A 60 28.08 20.59 44.26
N LEU A 61 28.99 20.71 43.30
CA LEU A 61 29.71 19.60 42.69
C LEU A 61 30.59 18.85 43.71
N SER A 62 31.13 19.55 44.73
CA SER A 62 31.92 18.92 45.80
C SER A 62 31.11 17.89 46.60
N PHE A 63 29.79 18.04 46.71
CA PHE A 63 28.94 17.17 47.52
C PHE A 63 28.76 15.76 46.93
N PHE A 64 28.94 15.57 45.62
CA PHE A 64 28.96 14.22 45.02
C PHE A 64 30.12 13.34 45.50
N ARG A 65 31.15 13.91 46.14
CA ARG A 65 32.26 13.16 46.76
C ARG A 65 31.83 12.34 47.99
N ILE A 66 30.59 12.50 48.45
CA ILE A 66 30.06 11.85 49.66
C ILE A 66 28.97 10.84 49.27
N ASN A 67 29.22 9.56 49.53
CA ASN A 67 28.19 8.53 49.44
C ASN A 67 27.19 8.67 50.61
N ASN A 68 26.21 9.55 50.46
CA ASN A 68 25.06 9.69 51.33
C ASN A 68 23.83 10.11 50.50
N GLU A 69 22.74 9.35 50.61
CA GLU A 69 21.50 9.52 49.85
C GLU A 69 20.82 10.89 50.05
N LEU A 70 20.78 11.42 51.28
CA LEU A 70 20.15 12.71 51.58
C LEU A 70 20.98 13.89 51.06
N VAL A 71 22.32 13.78 51.15
CA VAL A 71 23.24 14.76 50.54
C VAL A 71 23.09 14.72 49.01
N PHE A 72 23.05 13.53 48.40
CA PHE A 72 22.82 13.37 46.96
C PHE A 72 21.48 13.98 46.53
N TYR A 73 20.39 13.66 47.24
CA TYR A 73 19.05 14.18 46.98
C TYR A 73 19.03 15.71 46.98
N LYS A 74 19.61 16.35 48.01
CA LYS A 74 19.69 17.81 48.12
C LYS A 74 20.64 18.45 47.11
N THR A 75 21.69 17.75 46.71
CA THR A 75 22.59 18.16 45.62
C THR A 75 21.85 18.15 44.27
N CYS A 76 21.06 17.11 43.98
CA CYS A 76 20.26 17.03 42.77
C CYS A 76 19.11 18.06 42.75
N GLU A 77 18.42 18.26 43.88
CA GLU A 77 17.42 19.33 44.04
C GLU A 77 18.04 20.72 43.79
N ALA A 78 19.28 20.97 44.22
CA ALA A 78 20.02 22.20 43.94
C ALA A 78 20.41 22.33 42.45
N ILE A 79 20.83 21.25 41.79
CA ILE A 79 21.19 21.26 40.37
C ILE A 79 19.96 21.43 39.47
N SER A 80 18.85 20.74 39.75
CA SER A 80 17.57 20.94 39.06
C SER A 80 17.12 22.40 39.15
N ASN A 81 17.16 23.02 40.34
CA ASN A 81 16.91 24.46 40.50
C ASN A 81 17.85 25.33 39.64
N MET A 82 19.17 25.07 39.70
CA MET A 82 20.18 25.90 39.03
C MET A 82 20.25 25.70 37.50
N SER A 83 19.87 24.53 36.98
CA SER A 83 19.82 24.21 35.55
C SER A 83 18.90 25.15 34.74
N SER A 84 17.92 25.76 35.43
CA SER A 84 17.05 26.80 34.86
C SER A 84 17.84 28.02 34.37
N HIS A 85 19.02 28.28 34.96
CA HIS A 85 19.94 29.32 34.55
C HIS A 85 21.01 28.77 33.60
N ARG A 86 21.10 29.35 32.40
CA ARG A 86 21.90 28.82 31.30
C ARG A 86 23.37 28.59 31.66
N TYR A 87 24.04 29.62 32.22
CA TYR A 87 25.47 29.53 32.52
C TYR A 87 25.79 28.53 33.64
N CYS A 88 24.90 28.38 34.62
CA CYS A 88 25.01 27.33 35.65
C CYS A 88 24.92 25.94 35.02
N CYS A 89 23.93 25.74 34.14
CA CYS A 89 23.72 24.48 33.43
C CYS A 89 24.97 24.11 32.61
N GLU A 90 25.46 25.04 31.79
CA GLU A 90 26.65 24.85 30.94
C GLU A 90 27.94 24.53 31.73
N LYS A 91 28.01 24.85 33.03
CA LYS A 91 29.10 24.49 33.96
C LYS A 91 28.87 23.19 34.73
N MET A 92 27.63 22.91 35.14
CA MET A 92 27.27 21.71 35.90
C MET A 92 27.25 20.44 35.02
N ILE A 93 27.08 20.58 33.71
CA ILE A 93 27.18 19.47 32.74
C ILE A 93 28.64 18.98 32.65
N THR A 94 28.94 17.96 33.45
CA THR A 94 30.25 17.29 33.48
C THR A 94 30.07 15.77 33.47
N PRO A 95 31.05 14.99 32.96
CA PRO A 95 30.97 13.53 32.98
C PRO A 95 30.75 12.94 34.38
N VAL A 96 31.33 13.58 35.41
CA VAL A 96 31.20 13.16 36.81
C VAL A 96 29.75 13.29 37.30
N VAL A 97 29.07 14.40 37.00
CA VAL A 97 27.65 14.60 37.38
C VAL A 97 26.76 13.58 36.69
N ILE A 98 26.93 13.38 35.38
CA ILE A 98 26.14 12.40 34.62
C ILE A 98 26.40 10.98 35.15
N GLN A 99 27.65 10.62 35.46
CA GLN A 99 28.00 9.33 36.04
C GLN A 99 27.39 9.15 37.44
N CYS A 100 27.42 10.16 38.32
CA CYS A 100 26.79 10.08 39.64
C CYS A 100 25.26 9.98 39.57
N LEU A 101 24.61 10.70 38.64
CA LEU A 101 23.18 10.59 38.39
C LEU A 101 22.79 9.19 37.91
N LEU A 102 23.52 8.65 36.93
CA LEU A 102 23.31 7.28 36.42
C LEU A 102 23.59 6.22 37.50
N GLN A 103 24.63 6.40 38.34
CA GLN A 103 24.93 5.51 39.46
C GLN A 103 23.77 5.43 40.46
N MET A 104 23.07 6.53 40.74
CA MET A 104 21.91 6.49 41.64
C MET A 104 20.77 5.62 41.06
N LEU A 105 20.55 5.64 39.74
CA LEU A 105 19.55 4.77 39.10
C LEU A 105 19.90 3.28 39.21
N THR A 106 21.19 2.93 39.40
CA THR A 106 21.63 1.54 39.63
C THR A 106 21.47 1.04 41.06
N ARG A 107 21.18 1.93 42.03
CA ARG A 107 21.12 1.58 43.45
C ARG A 107 19.80 0.92 43.81
N SER A 108 19.87 -0.36 44.18
CA SER A 108 18.76 -1.16 44.72
C SER A 108 18.57 -1.01 46.24
N ASP A 109 19.46 -0.29 46.92
CA ASP A 109 19.43 -0.09 48.38
C ASP A 109 18.66 1.17 48.81
N VAL A 110 18.28 2.03 47.85
CA VAL A 110 17.47 3.24 48.07
C VAL A 110 16.08 3.09 47.44
N PRO A 111 15.02 3.70 48.01
CA PRO A 111 13.70 3.71 47.37
C PRO A 111 13.69 4.61 46.12
N ILE A 112 12.93 4.18 45.11
CA ILE A 112 12.77 4.88 43.83
C ILE A 112 12.27 6.31 44.05
N ILE A 113 11.20 6.44 44.85
CA ILE A 113 10.67 7.70 45.32
C ILE A 113 11.38 8.07 46.64
N PRO A 114 12.06 9.23 46.75
CA PRO A 114 12.23 10.29 45.76
C PRO A 114 13.61 10.27 45.05
N TYR A 115 14.48 9.30 45.34
CA TYR A 115 15.90 9.35 44.98
C TYR A 115 16.18 9.08 43.49
N HIS A 116 15.50 8.11 42.87
CA HIS A 116 15.60 7.87 41.43
C HIS A 116 14.85 8.96 40.66
N GLU A 117 13.70 9.42 41.20
CA GLU A 117 12.91 10.50 40.59
C GLU A 117 13.69 11.82 40.48
N ILE A 118 14.38 12.26 41.54
CA ILE A 118 15.18 13.49 41.46
C ILE A 118 16.38 13.33 40.51
N ALA A 119 16.94 12.12 40.39
CA ALA A 119 18.03 11.85 39.45
C ALA A 119 17.53 11.91 37.98
N LEU A 120 16.38 11.30 37.67
CA LEU A 120 15.73 11.38 36.36
C LEU A 120 15.33 12.83 36.02
N LYS A 121 14.71 13.56 36.96
CA LYS A 121 14.33 14.97 36.80
C LYS A 121 15.55 15.86 36.54
N THR A 122 16.65 15.65 37.27
CA THR A 122 17.90 16.40 37.06
C THR A 122 18.54 16.07 35.71
N LEU A 123 18.57 14.80 35.30
CA LEU A 123 19.04 14.41 33.95
C LEU A 123 18.21 15.08 32.84
N TYR A 124 16.88 15.09 32.98
CA TYR A 124 15.96 15.75 32.05
C TYR A 124 16.13 17.27 32.00
N ASP A 125 16.26 17.94 33.16
CA ASP A 125 16.44 19.39 33.21
C ASP A 125 17.75 19.83 32.54
N LEU A 126 18.84 19.07 32.72
CA LEU A 126 20.11 19.28 32.00
C LEU A 126 19.99 18.97 30.49
N LEU A 127 19.28 17.89 30.14
CA LEU A 127 19.06 17.45 28.76
C LEU A 127 18.25 18.46 27.94
N ARG A 128 17.17 18.99 28.52
CA ARG A 128 16.27 19.97 27.90
C ARG A 128 16.96 21.31 27.62
N ARG A 129 18.08 21.60 28.31
CA ARG A 129 18.81 22.87 28.21
C ARG A 129 20.03 22.79 27.30
N ASP A 130 20.65 21.63 27.15
CA ASP A 130 21.90 21.48 26.40
C ASP A 130 22.07 20.05 25.84
N GLY A 131 22.17 19.93 24.52
CA GLY A 131 22.39 18.67 23.81
C GLY A 131 23.74 18.00 24.10
N ARG A 132 24.71 18.69 24.71
CA ARG A 132 25.95 18.05 25.21
C ARG A 132 25.65 17.01 26.29
N THR A 133 24.61 17.22 27.10
CA THR A 133 24.12 16.26 28.09
C THR A 133 23.78 14.91 27.44
N LEU A 134 23.11 14.93 26.29
CA LEU A 134 22.70 13.73 25.55
C LEU A 134 23.92 12.89 25.12
N LYS A 135 24.97 13.54 24.60
CA LYS A 135 26.23 12.88 24.21
C LYS A 135 27.01 12.34 25.43
N LEU A 136 26.98 13.04 26.57
CA LEU A 136 27.58 12.54 27.81
C LEU A 136 26.84 11.33 28.39
N ILE A 137 25.51 11.24 28.26
CA ILE A 137 24.74 10.07 28.71
C ILE A 137 25.17 8.80 27.95
N ILE A 138 25.43 8.87 26.63
CA ILE A 138 26.04 7.75 25.90
C ILE A 138 27.45 7.45 26.42
N ALA A 139 28.31 8.47 26.55
CA ALA A 139 29.70 8.28 26.97
C ALA A 139 29.84 7.64 28.37
N CYS A 140 28.87 7.90 29.26
CA CYS A 140 28.78 7.29 30.59
C CYS A 140 28.00 5.96 30.64
N GLY A 141 27.60 5.39 29.48
CA GLY A 141 26.91 4.10 29.41
C GLY A 141 25.45 4.12 29.87
N GLY A 142 24.78 5.27 29.79
CA GLY A 142 23.45 5.48 30.38
C GLY A 142 22.26 4.89 29.60
N ILE A 143 22.42 4.53 28.32
CA ILE A 143 21.28 4.03 27.49
C ILE A 143 20.60 2.81 28.12
N PRO A 144 21.31 1.70 28.48
CA PRO A 144 20.65 0.52 29.05
C PRO A 144 19.98 0.80 30.39
N LEU A 145 20.51 1.74 31.17
CA LEU A 145 19.93 2.16 32.45
C LEU A 145 18.62 2.93 32.24
N LEU A 146 18.58 3.84 31.27
CA LEU A 146 17.33 4.52 30.90
C LEU A 146 16.31 3.55 30.29
N THR A 147 16.76 2.56 29.51
CA THR A 147 15.89 1.46 29.04
C THR A 147 15.27 0.67 30.21
N THR A 148 16.02 0.34 31.27
CA THR A 148 15.43 -0.32 32.45
C THR A 148 14.56 0.60 33.30
N CYS A 149 14.72 1.92 33.21
CA CYS A 149 13.78 2.89 33.77
C CYS A 149 12.47 2.97 32.96
N TRP A 150 12.53 2.96 31.62
CA TRP A 150 11.36 3.01 30.72
C TRP A 150 10.51 1.72 30.71
N LEU A 151 11.11 0.56 31.00
CA LEU A 151 10.44 -0.75 30.99
C LEU A 151 9.91 -1.22 32.37
N ARG A 152 9.99 -0.36 33.40
CA ARG A 152 9.52 -0.63 34.78
C ARG A 152 8.00 -0.41 34.92
N ASP A 153 7.33 -0.97 35.94
CA ASP A 153 5.87 -0.77 36.11
C ASP A 153 5.58 0.74 36.32
N LYS A 154 4.61 1.26 35.56
CA LYS A 154 4.12 2.65 35.66
C LYS A 154 3.73 3.03 37.10
N LYS A 155 3.34 2.05 37.94
CA LYS A 155 2.99 2.24 39.35
C LYS A 155 4.17 2.57 40.29
N GLU A 156 5.41 2.33 39.87
CA GLU A 156 6.60 2.58 40.71
C GLU A 156 7.07 4.05 40.70
N TYR A 157 6.45 4.90 39.88
CA TYR A 157 6.81 6.31 39.68
C TYR A 157 5.62 7.24 39.89
N THR A 158 5.90 8.51 40.20
CA THR A 158 4.87 9.56 40.16
C THR A 158 4.53 9.96 38.71
N HIS A 159 3.36 10.58 38.53
CA HIS A 159 2.91 11.10 37.23
C HIS A 159 3.88 12.14 36.63
N GLU A 160 4.54 12.94 37.47
CA GLU A 160 5.62 13.85 37.03
C GLU A 160 6.78 13.06 36.40
N THR A 161 7.27 12.01 37.06
CA THR A 161 8.38 11.20 36.58
C THR A 161 8.05 10.41 35.31
N LEU A 162 6.83 9.90 35.17
CA LEU A 162 6.37 9.30 33.91
C LEU A 162 6.35 10.33 32.76
N SER A 163 5.88 11.55 33.04
CA SER A 163 5.91 12.65 32.07
C SER A 163 7.35 13.02 31.68
N VAL A 164 8.27 13.09 32.63
CA VAL A 164 9.71 13.30 32.42
C VAL A 164 10.33 12.19 31.58
N LEU A 165 10.05 10.92 31.88
CA LEU A 165 10.57 9.77 31.14
C LEU A 165 10.12 9.78 29.66
N MET A 166 8.87 10.19 29.39
CA MET A 166 8.35 10.34 28.03
C MET A 166 8.97 11.54 27.28
N GLU A 167 9.17 12.68 27.95
CA GLU A 167 9.89 13.83 27.35
C GLU A 167 11.36 13.49 27.05
N MET A 168 12.04 12.76 27.94
CA MET A 168 13.38 12.24 27.68
C MET A 168 13.39 11.34 26.45
N LEU A 169 12.48 10.36 26.37
CA LEU A 169 12.42 9.44 25.24
C LEU A 169 12.12 10.16 23.90
N TYR A 170 11.34 11.24 23.93
CA TYR A 170 11.12 12.12 22.77
C TYR A 170 12.38 12.91 22.37
N ILE A 171 13.13 13.47 23.33
CA ILE A 171 14.39 14.16 23.03
C ILE A 171 15.43 13.19 22.43
N PHE A 172 15.50 11.95 22.95
CA PHE A 172 16.39 10.91 22.43
C PHE A 172 15.95 10.42 21.04
N SER A 173 14.65 10.40 20.73
CA SER A 173 14.16 10.02 19.40
C SER A 173 14.25 11.13 18.35
N ALA A 174 14.38 12.39 18.75
CA ALA A 174 14.59 13.51 17.83
C ALA A 174 15.99 13.50 17.17
N ASP A 175 17.04 13.06 17.89
CA ASP A 175 18.41 13.03 17.36
C ASP A 175 18.70 11.77 16.52
N ALA A 176 19.30 11.98 15.33
CA ALA A 176 19.57 10.94 14.35
C ALA A 176 20.69 9.95 14.75
N GLU A 177 21.62 10.34 15.62
CA GLU A 177 22.62 9.41 16.18
C GLU A 177 21.97 8.46 17.20
N PHE A 178 20.97 8.92 17.93
CA PHE A 178 20.41 8.27 19.12
C PHE A 178 19.27 7.32 18.80
N ARG A 179 18.46 7.61 17.76
CA ARG A 179 17.41 6.69 17.27
C ARG A 179 17.93 5.25 17.08
N LYS A 180 19.07 5.11 16.40
CA LYS A 180 19.68 3.81 16.04
C LYS A 180 20.21 2.99 17.22
N ILE A 181 20.26 3.57 18.41
CA ILE A 181 20.86 2.96 19.63
C ILE A 181 19.80 2.79 20.72
N THR A 182 18.78 3.64 20.74
CA THR A 182 17.81 3.74 21.84
C THR A 182 16.65 2.77 21.70
N MET A 183 16.18 2.52 20.47
CA MET A 183 14.98 1.70 20.24
C MET A 183 15.29 0.21 20.19
N ASN A 184 14.38 -0.59 20.76
CA ASN A 184 14.37 -2.05 20.65
C ASN A 184 12.92 -2.55 20.71
N SER A 185 12.71 -3.82 20.36
CA SER A 185 11.39 -4.47 20.30
C SER A 185 10.55 -4.27 21.58
N MET A 186 11.12 -4.45 22.78
CA MET A 186 10.39 -4.27 24.05
C MET A 186 9.99 -2.81 24.30
N LEU A 187 10.88 -1.86 24.00
CA LEU A 187 10.59 -0.43 24.16
C LEU A 187 9.54 0.05 23.14
N TYR A 188 9.56 -0.52 21.93
CA TYR A 188 8.55 -0.26 20.90
C TYR A 188 7.17 -0.80 21.29
N GLN A 189 7.11 -2.01 21.88
CA GLN A 189 5.89 -2.58 22.43
C GLN A 189 5.33 -1.74 23.60
N MET A 190 6.19 -1.28 24.51
CA MET A 190 5.81 -0.39 25.62
C MET A 190 5.20 0.92 25.09
N LEU A 191 5.76 1.49 24.03
CA LEU A 191 5.22 2.69 23.37
C LEU A 191 3.86 2.43 22.71
N LEU A 192 3.69 1.33 21.98
CA LEU A 192 2.39 0.96 21.38
C LEU A 192 1.32 0.75 22.44
N ASN A 193 1.63 0.03 23.52
CA ASN A 193 0.71 -0.16 24.64
C ASN A 193 0.35 1.17 25.34
N THR A 194 1.32 2.09 25.47
CA THR A 194 1.11 3.41 26.07
C THR A 194 0.38 4.39 25.14
N PHE A 195 0.39 4.13 23.82
CA PHE A 195 -0.47 4.80 22.85
C PHE A 195 -1.89 4.25 22.88
N ASP A 196 -2.07 2.94 23.13
CA ASP A 196 -3.40 2.33 23.26
C ASP A 196 -4.11 2.65 24.60
N ASP A 197 -3.32 2.83 25.67
CA ASP A 197 -3.79 3.39 26.95
C ASP A 197 -4.36 4.80 26.74
N VAL A 198 -5.68 4.98 26.86
CA VAL A 198 -6.36 6.30 26.81
C VAL A 198 -5.93 7.15 28.01
N SER A 199 -4.81 7.86 27.84
CA SER A 199 -4.03 8.51 28.89
C SER A 199 -3.29 9.74 28.36
N ASP A 200 -2.91 10.65 29.25
CA ASP A 200 -2.12 11.86 28.94
C ASP A 200 -0.78 11.55 28.22
N PHE A 201 -0.31 10.30 28.27
CA PHE A 201 0.91 9.83 27.63
C PHE A 201 0.71 9.31 26.20
N SER A 202 -0.52 8.98 25.78
CA SER A 202 -0.78 8.39 24.45
C SER A 202 -0.29 9.29 23.32
N ARG A 203 -0.67 10.58 23.33
CA ARG A 203 -0.20 11.56 22.35
C ARG A 203 1.33 11.74 22.37
N LYS A 204 1.99 11.58 23.53
CA LYS A 204 3.47 11.59 23.61
C LYS A 204 4.08 10.32 23.01
N ALA A 205 3.51 9.15 23.29
CA ALA A 205 3.96 7.88 22.72
C ALA A 205 3.86 7.89 21.20
N LEU A 206 2.77 8.42 20.65
CA LEU A 206 2.60 8.65 19.22
C LEU A 206 3.68 9.58 18.63
N LEU A 207 3.97 10.71 19.28
CA LEU A 207 5.04 11.63 18.84
C LEU A 207 6.43 10.98 18.84
N VAL A 208 6.70 10.04 19.77
CA VAL A 208 7.92 9.21 19.76
C VAL A 208 7.88 8.20 18.62
N LEU A 209 6.81 7.41 18.47
CA LEU A 209 6.65 6.43 17.39
C LEU A 209 6.82 7.07 16.00
N ASN A 210 6.31 8.29 15.82
CA ASN A 210 6.45 9.09 14.60
C ASN A 210 7.92 9.39 14.25
N GLN A 211 8.86 9.45 15.21
CA GLN A 211 10.29 9.59 14.89
C GLN A 211 10.93 8.32 14.31
N TYR A 212 10.30 7.15 14.51
CA TYR A 212 10.83 5.84 14.13
C TYR A 212 10.17 5.23 12.88
N VAL A 213 9.16 5.89 12.30
CA VAL A 213 8.46 5.46 11.06
C VAL A 213 9.41 5.19 9.89
N ASP A 214 10.52 5.93 9.81
CA ASP A 214 11.49 5.79 8.72
C ASP A 214 12.52 4.67 8.95
N ASP A 215 12.59 4.09 10.16
CA ASP A 215 13.44 2.94 10.47
C ASP A 215 12.78 1.61 10.04
N SER A 216 13.56 0.70 9.46
CA SER A 216 13.02 -0.55 8.94
C SER A 216 12.82 -1.65 10.00
N GLU A 217 13.56 -1.62 11.10
CA GLU A 217 13.36 -2.56 12.22
C GLU A 217 12.12 -2.13 13.01
N CYS A 218 11.95 -0.82 13.23
CA CYS A 218 10.75 -0.28 13.90
C CYS A 218 9.46 -0.53 13.10
N ARG A 219 9.50 -0.44 11.76
CA ARG A 219 8.37 -0.87 10.92
C ARG A 219 8.08 -2.36 10.97
N GLN A 220 9.08 -3.21 11.24
CA GLN A 220 8.86 -4.64 11.46
C GLN A 220 8.18 -4.87 12.82
N TYR A 221 8.69 -4.26 13.90
CA TYR A 221 8.06 -4.33 15.24
C TYR A 221 6.62 -3.81 15.22
N PHE A 222 6.33 -2.76 14.45
CA PHE A 222 4.97 -2.23 14.27
C PHE A 222 3.99 -3.25 13.65
N LEU A 223 4.47 -4.14 12.77
CA LEU A 223 3.66 -5.21 12.18
C LEU A 223 3.57 -6.43 13.11
N GLU A 224 4.65 -6.75 13.83
CA GLU A 224 4.70 -7.85 14.81
C GLU A 224 3.79 -7.62 16.03
N PHE A 225 3.52 -6.35 16.38
CA PHE A 225 2.71 -5.95 17.53
C PHE A 225 1.32 -5.38 17.18
N GLU A 226 0.73 -5.77 16.04
CA GLU A 226 -0.62 -5.36 15.62
C GLU A 226 -0.84 -3.83 15.59
N GLY A 227 0.22 -3.07 15.30
CA GLY A 227 0.22 -1.62 15.24
C GLY A 227 -0.87 -1.00 14.36
N PRO A 228 -1.21 -1.56 13.17
CA PRO A 228 -2.33 -1.07 12.37
C PRO A 228 -3.67 -1.12 13.13
N GLN A 229 -3.95 -2.23 13.80
CA GLN A 229 -5.18 -2.43 14.57
C GLN A 229 -5.27 -1.44 15.75
N ILE A 230 -4.17 -1.23 16.47
CA ILE A 230 -4.07 -0.25 17.56
C ILE A 230 -4.37 1.17 17.04
N VAL A 231 -3.73 1.58 15.95
CA VAL A 231 -3.92 2.93 15.37
C VAL A 231 -5.35 3.13 14.89
N LEU A 232 -5.96 2.14 14.23
CA LEU A 232 -7.35 2.23 13.77
C LEU A 232 -8.35 2.29 14.94
N LYS A 233 -8.12 1.52 16.01
CA LYS A 233 -8.89 1.59 17.25
C LYS A 233 -8.83 2.99 17.89
N GLN A 234 -7.64 3.60 17.93
CA GLN A 234 -7.46 4.92 18.52
C GLN A 234 -8.14 6.03 17.70
N ILE A 235 -8.18 5.95 16.36
CA ILE A 235 -8.94 6.89 15.52
C ILE A 235 -10.43 6.91 15.90
N SER A 236 -11.04 5.73 16.06
CA SER A 236 -12.45 5.61 16.46
C SER A 236 -12.72 5.95 17.93
N SER A 237 -11.68 6.03 18.77
CA SER A 237 -11.81 6.21 20.23
C SER A 237 -11.41 7.60 20.72
N THR A 238 -10.76 8.43 19.89
CA THR A 238 -10.15 9.70 20.31
C THR A 238 -11.14 10.87 20.18
N PRO A 239 -11.51 11.56 21.29
CA PRO A 239 -12.35 12.76 21.25
C PRO A 239 -11.55 14.06 21.04
N ASP A 240 -10.22 14.02 21.10
CA ASP A 240 -9.35 15.20 20.93
C ASP A 240 -8.89 15.37 19.48
N GLU A 241 -9.33 16.47 18.86
CA GLU A 241 -8.96 16.88 17.51
C GLU A 241 -7.43 16.99 17.31
N LYS A 242 -6.65 17.34 18.33
CA LYS A 242 -5.19 17.47 18.23
C LYS A 242 -4.52 16.11 18.14
N THR A 243 -4.89 15.18 19.01
CA THR A 243 -4.43 13.79 18.97
C THR A 243 -4.86 13.12 17.67
N LEU A 244 -6.09 13.35 17.18
CA LEU A 244 -6.52 12.88 15.87
C LEU A 244 -5.63 13.44 14.74
N LYS A 245 -5.30 14.73 14.74
CA LYS A 245 -4.37 15.33 13.77
C LYS A 245 -2.96 14.72 13.84
N ASP A 246 -2.42 14.49 15.04
CA ASP A 246 -1.14 13.80 15.21
C ASP A 246 -1.18 12.36 14.65
N ILE A 247 -2.31 11.64 14.81
CA ILE A 247 -2.50 10.28 14.24
C ILE A 247 -2.55 10.33 12.71
N LEU A 248 -3.28 11.27 12.13
CA LEU A 248 -3.40 11.39 10.67
C LEU A 248 -2.06 11.79 10.02
N ILE A 249 -1.24 12.59 10.69
CA ILE A 249 0.15 12.90 10.26
C ILE A 249 1.05 11.65 10.34
N PHE A 250 0.90 10.82 11.37
CA PHE A 250 1.60 9.52 11.47
C PHE A 250 1.18 8.59 10.33
N LEU A 251 -0.12 8.48 10.02
CA LEU A 251 -0.62 7.71 8.88
C LEU A 251 -0.02 8.19 7.54
N GLN A 252 0.02 9.50 7.32
CA GLN A 252 0.55 10.09 6.08
C GLN A 252 2.00 9.67 5.81
N ARG A 253 2.82 9.56 6.87
CA ARG A 253 4.21 9.10 6.74
C ARG A 253 4.31 7.58 6.62
N ILE A 254 3.52 6.81 7.37
CA ILE A 254 3.65 5.34 7.37
C ILE A 254 3.09 4.69 6.08
N PHE A 255 2.09 5.31 5.43
CA PHE A 255 1.53 4.83 4.16
C PHE A 255 2.51 4.89 2.98
N LEU A 256 3.57 5.71 3.06
CA LEU A 256 4.67 5.71 2.08
C LEU A 256 5.38 4.34 2.00
N TYR A 257 5.30 3.53 3.05
CA TYR A 257 5.93 2.22 3.14
C TYR A 257 4.94 1.11 2.77
N LYS A 258 4.91 0.72 1.48
CA LYS A 258 3.90 -0.20 0.90
C LYS A 258 3.55 -1.42 1.77
N LYS A 259 4.52 -2.11 2.38
CA LYS A 259 4.25 -3.26 3.27
C LYS A 259 3.32 -2.90 4.44
N VAL A 260 3.50 -1.73 5.06
CA VAL A 260 2.69 -1.30 6.20
C VAL A 260 1.35 -0.73 5.74
N GLY A 261 1.32 0.03 4.64
CA GLY A 261 0.07 0.48 4.02
C GLY A 261 -0.85 -0.69 3.63
N MET A 262 -0.30 -1.77 3.09
CA MET A 262 -1.06 -3.00 2.81
C MET A 262 -1.63 -3.64 4.09
N ALA A 263 -0.88 -3.64 5.20
CA ALA A 263 -1.39 -4.12 6.49
C ALA A 263 -2.54 -3.25 7.03
N PHE A 264 -2.49 -1.93 6.82
CA PHE A 264 -3.61 -1.03 7.13
C PHE A 264 -4.84 -1.26 6.23
N LEU A 265 -4.65 -1.55 4.94
CA LEU A 265 -5.76 -1.94 4.03
C LEU A 265 -6.43 -3.24 4.52
N LEU A 266 -5.63 -4.26 4.83
CA LEU A 266 -6.11 -5.55 5.36
C LEU A 266 -6.82 -5.39 6.72
N ALA A 267 -6.38 -4.45 7.55
CA ALA A 267 -7.01 -4.10 8.83
C ALA A 267 -8.28 -3.21 8.69
N GLY A 268 -8.74 -2.92 7.46
CA GLY A 268 -9.99 -2.19 7.21
C GLY A 268 -9.89 -0.67 7.30
N CYS A 269 -8.70 -0.08 7.13
CA CYS A 269 -8.45 1.36 7.31
C CYS A 269 -9.40 2.28 6.52
N LEU A 270 -9.76 1.93 5.28
CA LEU A 270 -10.71 2.73 4.48
C LEU A 270 -12.10 2.82 5.12
N ALA A 271 -12.61 1.75 5.73
CA ALA A 271 -13.89 1.78 6.43
C ALA A 271 -13.84 2.72 7.64
N VAL A 272 -12.73 2.70 8.39
CA VAL A 272 -12.52 3.59 9.54
C VAL A 272 -12.43 5.06 9.10
N LEU A 273 -11.60 5.39 8.11
CA LEU A 273 -11.46 6.76 7.60
C LEU A 273 -12.76 7.31 6.98
N ASN A 274 -13.52 6.46 6.26
CA ASN A 274 -14.82 6.86 5.71
C ASN A 274 -15.89 7.06 6.79
N SER A 275 -15.79 6.34 7.93
CA SER A 275 -16.74 6.44 9.05
C SER A 275 -16.61 7.71 9.91
N ILE A 276 -15.52 8.48 9.75
CA ILE A 276 -15.36 9.81 10.37
C ILE A 276 -16.45 10.75 9.83
N CYS A 277 -17.05 11.59 10.67
CA CYS A 277 -18.12 12.50 10.24
C CYS A 277 -17.61 13.57 9.23
N ASP A 278 -18.50 14.04 8.34
CA ASP A 278 -18.09 14.87 7.21
C ASP A 278 -17.63 16.27 7.65
N GLU A 279 -18.14 16.79 8.77
CA GLU A 279 -17.66 18.04 9.37
C GLU A 279 -16.19 17.95 9.79
N ALA A 280 -15.75 16.77 10.24
CA ALA A 280 -14.35 16.51 10.58
C ALA A 280 -13.49 16.28 9.32
N LYS A 281 -14.06 15.76 8.22
CA LYS A 281 -13.39 15.69 6.92
C LYS A 281 -13.18 17.08 6.30
N GLU A 282 -14.15 17.99 6.45
CA GLU A 282 -14.02 19.40 6.05
C GLU A 282 -12.99 20.15 6.90
N ALA A 283 -13.02 19.98 8.23
CA ALA A 283 -12.06 20.58 9.15
C ALA A 283 -10.63 20.01 9.01
N ILE A 284 -10.49 18.77 8.51
CA ILE A 284 -9.21 18.06 8.37
C ILE A 284 -9.10 17.41 6.97
N PRO A 285 -8.81 18.17 5.89
CA PRO A 285 -8.71 17.65 4.53
C PRO A 285 -7.69 16.51 4.32
N LEU A 286 -6.75 16.34 5.25
CA LEU A 286 -5.82 15.23 5.29
C LEU A 286 -6.52 13.85 5.31
N ILE A 287 -7.74 13.74 5.85
CA ILE A 287 -8.51 12.47 5.83
C ILE A 287 -8.78 12.03 4.38
N ASN A 288 -9.24 12.95 3.53
CA ASN A 288 -9.51 12.66 2.12
C ASN A 288 -8.22 12.40 1.33
N GLN A 289 -7.12 13.08 1.69
CA GLN A 289 -5.80 12.78 1.12
C GLN A 289 -5.33 11.36 1.47
N LEU A 290 -5.51 10.92 2.72
CA LEU A 290 -5.15 9.57 3.17
C LEU A 290 -5.99 8.49 2.49
N ILE A 291 -7.29 8.74 2.29
CA ILE A 291 -8.17 7.86 1.50
C ILE A 291 -7.64 7.73 0.06
N SER A 292 -7.29 8.84 -0.61
CA SER A 292 -6.66 8.79 -1.94
C SER A 292 -5.35 7.99 -1.93
N MET A 293 -4.44 8.27 -1.00
CA MET A 293 -3.16 7.54 -0.88
C MET A 293 -3.36 6.02 -0.74
N MET A 294 -4.40 5.59 -0.03
CA MET A 294 -4.73 4.16 0.16
C MET A 294 -5.39 3.54 -1.07
N TYR A 295 -6.17 4.30 -1.83
CA TYR A 295 -6.65 3.91 -3.15
C TYR A 295 -5.52 3.79 -4.18
N ASP A 296 -4.59 4.74 -4.20
CA ASP A 296 -3.44 4.80 -5.10
C ASP A 296 -2.42 3.69 -4.79
N LEU A 297 -2.33 3.26 -3.52
CA LEU A 297 -1.51 2.13 -3.08
C LEU A 297 -1.97 0.78 -3.66
N TYR A 298 -3.28 0.62 -3.90
CA TYR A 298 -3.91 -0.63 -4.31
C TYR A 298 -5.10 -0.41 -5.24
N LEU A 299 -4.82 -0.03 -6.50
CA LEU A 299 -5.83 0.29 -7.52
C LEU A 299 -7.02 -0.69 -7.67
N PRO A 300 -6.92 -2.01 -7.41
CA PRO A 300 -8.09 -2.89 -7.43
C PRO A 300 -9.22 -2.48 -6.47
N ILE A 301 -8.92 -1.92 -5.28
CA ILE A 301 -9.95 -1.45 -4.34
C ILE A 301 -10.52 -0.08 -4.78
N LYS A 302 -9.65 0.81 -5.30
CA LYS A 302 -10.05 2.08 -5.95
C LYS A 302 -11.09 1.84 -7.03
N PHE A 303 -10.83 0.91 -7.95
CA PHE A 303 -11.76 0.56 -9.01
C PHE A 303 -13.00 -0.19 -8.50
N HIS A 304 -12.87 -1.02 -7.45
CA HIS A 304 -14.02 -1.71 -6.88
C HIS A 304 -15.04 -0.75 -6.27
N GLU A 305 -14.58 0.22 -5.48
CA GLU A 305 -15.43 1.18 -4.75
C GLU A 305 -15.88 2.34 -5.65
N LEU A 306 -14.94 3.02 -6.32
CA LEU A 306 -15.24 4.21 -7.13
C LEU A 306 -15.77 3.88 -8.54
N GLY A 307 -15.55 2.64 -9.02
CA GLY A 307 -15.90 2.24 -10.39
C GLY A 307 -15.07 2.92 -11.49
N ARG A 308 -13.98 3.61 -11.13
CA ARG A 308 -13.18 4.43 -12.05
C ARG A 308 -11.70 4.40 -11.70
N LEU A 309 -10.85 4.38 -12.73
CA LEU A 309 -9.42 4.64 -12.69
C LEU A 309 -9.10 5.74 -13.70
N GLU A 310 -8.35 6.76 -13.28
CA GLU A 310 -8.02 7.91 -14.12
C GLU A 310 -6.85 7.64 -15.08
N ILE A 311 -6.53 8.64 -15.93
CA ILE A 311 -5.39 8.60 -16.85
C ILE A 311 -4.02 8.43 -16.16
N THR A 312 -3.92 8.79 -14.88
CA THR A 312 -2.74 8.63 -14.02
C THR A 312 -2.65 7.27 -13.33
N ASP A 313 -3.76 6.52 -13.27
CA ASP A 313 -3.86 5.27 -12.52
C ASP A 313 -3.34 4.11 -13.38
N HIS A 314 -2.03 3.91 -13.37
CA HIS A 314 -1.36 2.90 -14.18
C HIS A 314 -1.49 1.49 -13.61
N LEU A 315 -1.94 0.55 -14.45
CA LEU A 315 -2.11 -0.85 -14.08
C LEU A 315 -0.76 -1.54 -13.83
N THR A 316 -0.43 -1.69 -12.55
CA THR A 316 0.67 -2.53 -12.07
C THR A 316 0.45 -3.99 -12.49
N SER A 317 1.51 -4.73 -12.80
CA SER A 317 1.41 -6.18 -13.01
C SER A 317 0.74 -6.85 -11.80
N ARG A 318 -0.19 -7.77 -12.07
CA ARG A 318 -1.12 -8.39 -11.09
C ARG A 318 -2.20 -7.45 -10.54
N PHE A 319 -2.49 -6.34 -11.21
CA PHE A 319 -3.82 -5.72 -11.11
C PHE A 319 -4.90 -6.73 -11.49
N TYR A 320 -6.05 -6.72 -10.81
CA TYR A 320 -7.17 -7.60 -11.10
C TYR A 320 -8.51 -6.87 -11.00
N LEU A 321 -9.49 -7.38 -11.77
CA LEU A 321 -10.85 -6.86 -11.87
C LEU A 321 -11.84 -7.99 -11.61
N ILE A 322 -12.68 -7.82 -10.58
CA ILE A 322 -13.75 -8.77 -10.25
C ILE A 322 -15.01 -8.37 -11.04
N ASN A 323 -15.38 -9.16 -12.04
CA ASN A 323 -16.55 -8.88 -12.87
C ASN A 323 -17.80 -9.51 -12.26
N GLY A 324 -18.50 -8.76 -11.40
CA GLY A 324 -19.76 -9.17 -10.77
C GLY A 324 -20.05 -8.51 -9.42
N VAL A 325 -20.88 -9.16 -8.61
CA VAL A 325 -21.26 -8.72 -7.25
C VAL A 325 -20.46 -9.49 -6.22
N CYS A 326 -19.72 -8.79 -5.36
CA CYS A 326 -19.12 -9.39 -4.16
C CYS A 326 -20.13 -9.29 -3.02
N ALA A 327 -20.49 -10.42 -2.40
CA ALA A 327 -21.47 -10.47 -1.31
C ALA A 327 -20.85 -10.16 0.07
N GLU A 328 -19.54 -10.33 0.19
CA GLU A 328 -18.73 -10.05 1.37
C GLU A 328 -17.70 -8.95 1.05
N GLY A 329 -16.91 -8.54 2.04
CA GLY A 329 -15.94 -7.44 1.92
C GLY A 329 -14.92 -7.62 0.79
N PHE A 330 -14.27 -6.51 0.39
CA PHE A 330 -13.35 -6.50 -0.75
C PHE A 330 -12.24 -7.58 -0.61
N PRO A 331 -12.13 -8.54 -1.56
CA PRO A 331 -11.19 -9.65 -1.43
C PRO A 331 -9.82 -9.29 -2.01
N PHE A 332 -8.80 -9.37 -1.17
CA PHE A 332 -7.39 -9.15 -1.54
C PHE A 332 -6.82 -10.33 -2.35
N LEU A 333 -5.83 -10.07 -3.20
CA LEU A 333 -5.34 -11.06 -4.17
C LEU A 333 -4.72 -12.28 -3.48
N GLU A 334 -4.09 -12.07 -2.33
CA GLU A 334 -3.50 -13.08 -1.46
C GLU A 334 -4.55 -14.10 -1.00
N ILE A 335 -5.73 -13.63 -0.57
CA ILE A 335 -6.86 -14.48 -0.16
C ILE A 335 -7.42 -15.22 -1.39
N LEU A 336 -7.54 -14.53 -2.52
CA LEU A 336 -8.04 -15.09 -3.77
C LEU A 336 -7.12 -16.18 -4.34
N THR A 337 -5.80 -16.11 -4.10
CA THR A 337 -4.85 -17.14 -4.54
C THR A 337 -4.95 -18.47 -3.80
N GLU A 338 -5.54 -18.49 -2.60
CA GLU A 338 -5.73 -19.71 -1.80
C GLU A 338 -7.05 -20.44 -2.12
N GLN A 339 -7.96 -19.79 -2.85
CA GLN A 339 -9.29 -20.32 -3.18
C GLN A 339 -9.30 -21.11 -4.50
N ASN A 340 -9.24 -22.43 -4.39
CA ASN A 340 -9.48 -23.34 -5.52
C ASN A 340 -10.94 -23.23 -6.03
N ALA A 341 -11.11 -23.13 -7.36
CA ALA A 341 -12.36 -23.33 -8.12
C ALA A 341 -13.70 -23.02 -7.40
N CYS A 342 -13.95 -21.74 -7.08
CA CYS A 342 -15.20 -21.30 -6.46
C CYS A 342 -16.30 -20.99 -7.51
N PRO A 343 -17.61 -21.13 -7.23
CA PRO A 343 -18.68 -20.61 -8.12
C PRO A 343 -18.73 -19.07 -8.26
N ILE A 344 -17.89 -18.33 -7.53
CA ILE A 344 -17.79 -16.87 -7.58
C ILE A 344 -17.48 -16.33 -9.01
N ASN A 345 -17.81 -15.03 -9.18
CA ASN A 345 -17.46 -14.14 -10.28
C ASN A 345 -16.12 -14.43 -10.98
N ILE A 346 -16.03 -14.04 -12.25
CA ILE A 346 -14.78 -14.00 -13.00
C ILE A 346 -13.84 -12.95 -12.40
N ILE A 347 -12.56 -13.27 -12.31
CA ILE A 347 -11.52 -12.37 -11.84
C ILE A 347 -10.46 -12.27 -12.92
N TYR A 348 -10.49 -11.17 -13.68
CA TYR A 348 -9.50 -10.91 -14.72
C TYR A 348 -8.21 -10.42 -14.10
N ILE A 349 -7.07 -10.95 -14.55
CA ILE A 349 -5.73 -10.54 -14.10
C ILE A 349 -4.98 -9.89 -15.26
N VAL A 350 -4.41 -8.71 -15.00
CA VAL A 350 -3.50 -8.01 -15.90
C VAL A 350 -2.08 -8.32 -15.47
N ASP A 351 -1.45 -9.33 -16.09
CA ASP A 351 -0.06 -9.70 -15.82
C ASP A 351 0.87 -9.43 -17.02
N PHE A 352 2.04 -8.89 -16.73
CA PHE A 352 3.10 -8.58 -17.69
C PHE A 352 4.44 -9.19 -17.28
N THR A 353 4.50 -10.07 -16.27
CA THR A 353 5.78 -10.63 -15.77
C THR A 353 6.35 -11.80 -16.57
N ALA A 354 5.59 -12.42 -17.48
CA ALA A 354 6.05 -13.58 -18.23
C ALA A 354 7.22 -13.24 -19.18
N ASN A 355 8.27 -14.06 -19.15
CA ASN A 355 9.46 -13.82 -19.97
C ASN A 355 9.27 -14.30 -21.42
N VAL A 356 9.13 -13.36 -22.35
CA VAL A 356 8.92 -13.63 -23.78
C VAL A 356 10.06 -14.44 -24.41
N ASP A 357 11.29 -14.23 -23.94
CA ASP A 357 12.52 -14.80 -24.53
C ASP A 357 12.67 -16.31 -24.29
N GLU A 358 12.23 -16.82 -23.12
CA GLU A 358 12.39 -18.24 -22.76
C GLU A 358 11.36 -19.16 -23.42
N LEU A 359 10.16 -18.63 -23.66
CA LEU A 359 9.03 -19.36 -24.27
C LEU A 359 9.30 -19.81 -25.72
N THR A 360 10.31 -19.25 -26.38
CA THR A 360 10.66 -19.56 -27.78
C THR A 360 11.63 -20.74 -27.95
N ARG A 361 12.23 -21.27 -26.85
CA ARG A 361 13.49 -22.03 -26.93
C ARG A 361 13.42 -23.53 -26.59
N LYS A 362 12.25 -24.12 -26.30
CA LYS A 362 12.13 -25.53 -25.84
C LYS A 362 11.22 -26.40 -26.73
N PRO A 363 11.79 -27.20 -27.67
CA PRO A 363 11.01 -28.14 -28.48
C PRO A 363 10.78 -29.47 -27.74
N ILE A 364 9.52 -29.83 -27.48
CA ILE A 364 9.11 -31.11 -26.85
C ILE A 364 7.94 -31.72 -27.65
N LYS A 365 7.89 -33.06 -27.71
CA LYS A 365 6.99 -33.82 -28.60
C LYS A 365 5.52 -33.76 -28.15
N ILE A 366 4.63 -33.51 -29.12
CA ILE A 366 3.17 -33.50 -28.95
C ILE A 366 2.60 -34.93 -29.13
N PRO A 367 1.76 -35.44 -28.21
CA PRO A 367 0.84 -36.56 -28.47
C PRO A 367 -0.45 -36.06 -29.14
N SER A 368 -0.97 -36.79 -30.13
CA SER A 368 -2.21 -36.44 -30.84
C SER A 368 -3.49 -36.71 -30.00
N PRO A 369 -4.61 -36.02 -30.25
CA PRO A 369 -5.84 -36.20 -29.47
C PRO A 369 -6.62 -37.48 -29.82
N LEU A 370 -7.40 -37.96 -28.85
CA LEU A 370 -8.58 -38.83 -28.98
C LEU A 370 -8.39 -40.23 -29.63
N GLU A 371 -8.13 -41.23 -28.78
CA GLU A 371 -8.80 -42.54 -28.90
C GLU A 371 -9.52 -42.88 -27.58
N THR A 372 -10.80 -43.25 -27.69
CA THR A 372 -11.66 -43.59 -26.54
C THR A 372 -11.51 -45.07 -26.16
N ARG A 373 -11.18 -45.37 -24.89
CA ARG A 373 -11.37 -46.71 -24.28
C ARG A 373 -11.46 -46.65 -22.75
N LEU A 374 -12.18 -47.63 -22.19
CA LEU A 374 -12.51 -47.73 -20.77
C LEU A 374 -11.32 -48.23 -19.91
N PRO A 375 -11.29 -47.93 -18.59
CA PRO A 375 -10.23 -48.36 -17.70
C PRO A 375 -10.29 -49.86 -17.39
N SER A 376 -9.14 -50.55 -17.48
CA SER A 376 -8.95 -51.90 -16.96
C SER A 376 -7.68 -52.02 -16.12
N THR A 377 -7.86 -51.95 -14.80
CA THR A 377 -7.09 -52.66 -13.75
C THR A 377 -5.55 -52.84 -13.86
N SER A 378 -4.91 -52.45 -12.76
CA SER A 378 -3.78 -53.14 -12.08
C SER A 378 -2.30 -52.90 -12.48
N SER A 379 -1.56 -52.49 -11.44
CA SER A 379 -0.22 -52.93 -11.00
C SER A 379 1.07 -52.55 -11.76
N ILE A 380 1.86 -51.70 -11.09
CA ILE A 380 3.28 -51.86 -10.66
C ILE A 380 4.36 -52.12 -11.75
N PRO A 381 5.41 -51.28 -11.84
CA PRO A 381 6.53 -51.48 -12.77
C PRO A 381 7.63 -52.41 -12.24
N PRO A 382 8.35 -53.11 -13.13
CA PRO A 382 9.67 -53.67 -12.83
C PRO A 382 10.80 -53.06 -13.69
N ASN A 383 12.00 -52.97 -13.11
CA ASN A 383 13.20 -52.44 -13.76
C ASN A 383 13.74 -53.33 -14.89
N THR A 384 14.45 -52.70 -15.83
CA THR A 384 15.46 -53.38 -16.67
C THR A 384 16.75 -53.58 -15.84
N ALA A 385 17.63 -54.55 -16.07
CA ALA A 385 17.69 -55.59 -17.11
C ALA A 385 18.47 -56.82 -16.59
N ARG A 386 18.34 -57.98 -17.26
CA ARG A 386 19.53 -58.68 -17.82
C ARG A 386 19.19 -59.80 -18.81
N LYS A 387 19.93 -59.76 -19.92
CA LYS A 387 20.21 -60.80 -20.94
C LYS A 387 19.67 -62.22 -20.68
N SER A 388 18.94 -62.78 -21.64
CA SER A 388 19.51 -63.75 -22.63
C SER A 388 18.41 -64.36 -23.52
N GLY A 389 18.82 -65.16 -24.52
CA GLY A 389 17.95 -66.20 -25.10
C GLY A 389 17.34 -65.90 -26.46
N SER A 390 17.99 -66.36 -27.53
CA SER A 390 17.35 -66.56 -28.84
C SER A 390 16.46 -67.80 -28.83
N GLN A 391 15.29 -67.77 -29.48
CA GLN A 391 15.02 -68.69 -30.62
C GLN A 391 13.71 -68.42 -31.39
N THR A 392 13.87 -68.32 -32.72
CA THR A 392 13.01 -68.84 -33.80
C THR A 392 11.47 -68.86 -33.72
N ARG A 393 10.85 -68.34 -34.81
CA ARG A 393 10.16 -69.09 -35.92
C ARG A 393 8.70 -68.66 -36.23
N ARG A 394 8.52 -68.35 -37.53
CA ARG A 394 7.32 -68.60 -38.39
C ARG A 394 6.08 -67.73 -38.10
N ARG A 395 5.59 -67.03 -39.14
CA ARG A 395 4.44 -67.37 -40.03
C ARG A 395 3.11 -67.34 -39.24
N SER A 396 1.99 -66.82 -39.73
CA SER A 396 1.51 -66.51 -41.10
C SER A 396 0.19 -65.72 -40.95
N SER A 397 -0.42 -65.02 -41.91
CA SER A 397 -0.16 -64.58 -43.30
C SER A 397 -1.51 -64.11 -43.90
N ILE A 398 -1.55 -63.44 -45.07
CA ILE A 398 -2.65 -63.56 -46.07
C ILE A 398 -4.02 -62.93 -45.62
N LEU A 399 -4.77 -62.12 -46.38
CA LEU A 399 -4.71 -61.62 -47.77
C LEU A 399 -5.69 -60.41 -47.92
N LYS A 400 -5.50 -59.55 -48.95
CA LYS A 400 -6.50 -58.96 -49.92
C LYS A 400 -7.93 -58.52 -49.47
N ASN A 401 -8.65 -57.57 -50.12
CA ASN A 401 -8.47 -56.96 -51.46
C ASN A 401 -9.21 -55.61 -51.65
N THR A 402 -8.83 -54.92 -52.74
CA THR A 402 -9.56 -54.02 -53.69
C THR A 402 -11.12 -54.10 -53.73
N SER A 403 -11.93 -53.15 -54.24
CA SER A 403 -11.82 -51.97 -55.16
C SER A 403 -13.13 -51.12 -55.08
N GLY A 404 -13.33 -49.92 -55.69
CA GLY A 404 -12.48 -49.07 -56.55
C GLY A 404 -13.17 -48.58 -57.85
N ALA A 405 -13.84 -47.41 -57.84
CA ALA A 405 -14.48 -46.72 -58.99
C ALA A 405 -14.44 -45.18 -58.77
N LYS A 406 -14.05 -44.30 -59.72
CA LYS A 406 -14.73 -43.80 -60.95
C LYS A 406 -16.02 -43.00 -60.65
N THR A 407 -16.32 -41.85 -61.27
CA THR A 407 -15.69 -41.07 -62.39
C THR A 407 -15.77 -39.54 -62.06
N GLN A 408 -15.56 -38.49 -62.89
CA GLN A 408 -15.43 -38.28 -64.35
C GLN A 408 -14.53 -37.06 -64.67
N ARG A 409 -14.64 -36.46 -65.88
CA ARG A 409 -14.04 -35.18 -66.34
C ARG A 409 -14.96 -34.54 -67.40
N VAL A 410 -14.92 -33.20 -67.51
CA VAL A 410 -15.32 -32.41 -68.70
C VAL A 410 -14.25 -31.32 -68.89
N SER A 411 -14.03 -30.84 -70.13
CA SER A 411 -12.84 -30.06 -70.51
C SER A 411 -13.09 -29.07 -71.64
N ILE A 412 -12.55 -27.85 -71.52
CA ILE A 412 -12.34 -26.91 -72.63
C ILE A 412 -10.94 -26.27 -72.50
N GLN A 413 -10.27 -26.11 -73.65
CA GLN A 413 -8.97 -25.50 -73.93
C GLN A 413 -9.06 -25.03 -75.41
N ILE A 414 -8.35 -24.02 -75.96
CA ILE A 414 -7.31 -23.09 -75.49
C ILE A 414 -7.24 -21.87 -76.49
N ASN A 415 -6.27 -20.95 -76.33
CA ASN A 415 -5.82 -19.87 -77.24
C ASN A 415 -6.50 -18.47 -77.15
N ASP A 416 -5.76 -17.34 -77.25
CA ASP A 416 -4.34 -17.14 -76.87
C ASP A 416 -3.96 -15.64 -76.64
N SER A 417 -3.00 -15.44 -75.73
CA SER A 417 -1.98 -14.37 -75.58
C SER A 417 -2.14 -12.95 -76.16
N LEU A 418 -2.03 -11.94 -75.29
CA LEU A 418 -0.94 -10.94 -75.34
C LEU A 418 -0.71 -10.18 -74.01
N GLN A 419 0.57 -10.16 -73.59
CA GLN A 419 1.30 -9.46 -72.51
C GLN A 419 0.70 -8.17 -71.90
N GLY A 420 0.92 -7.82 -70.61
CA GLY A 420 1.55 -8.55 -69.50
C GLY A 420 2.26 -7.67 -68.45
N ILE A 421 1.84 -7.73 -67.18
CA ILE A 421 2.57 -7.24 -65.97
C ILE A 421 2.27 -8.23 -64.82
N PRO A 422 3.27 -8.73 -64.07
CA PRO A 422 3.02 -9.66 -62.95
C PRO A 422 2.65 -8.92 -61.66
N ALA A 423 1.67 -9.45 -60.93
CA ALA A 423 1.43 -9.18 -59.52
C ALA A 423 1.69 -10.48 -58.74
N THR A 424 2.54 -10.45 -57.73
CA THR A 424 2.94 -11.64 -56.96
C THR A 424 2.20 -11.78 -55.63
N GLU A 425 1.84 -13.01 -55.31
CA GLU A 425 0.88 -13.42 -54.27
C GLU A 425 1.47 -13.44 -52.83
N GLU A 426 2.49 -12.62 -52.55
CA GLU A 426 3.30 -12.66 -51.31
C GLU A 426 2.57 -12.17 -50.03
N ARG A 427 1.25 -11.96 -50.05
CA ARG A 427 0.50 -11.33 -48.95
C ARG A 427 -0.24 -12.27 -47.99
N GLN A 428 -0.41 -13.55 -48.30
CA GLN A 428 -1.28 -14.43 -47.49
C GLN A 428 -0.55 -15.45 -46.59
N GLU A 429 0.70 -15.81 -46.85
CA GLU A 429 1.42 -16.80 -46.03
C GLU A 429 2.12 -16.21 -44.79
N ALA A 430 2.18 -14.88 -44.66
CA ALA A 430 2.96 -14.23 -43.60
C ALA A 430 2.23 -14.16 -42.25
N GLU A 431 0.91 -13.93 -42.23
CA GLU A 431 0.20 -13.46 -41.03
C GLU A 431 -0.16 -14.56 -40.01
N GLU A 432 -0.39 -15.81 -40.45
CA GLU A 432 -0.69 -16.94 -39.54
C GLU A 432 0.53 -17.41 -38.72
N SER A 433 1.75 -17.09 -39.18
CA SER A 433 2.98 -17.77 -38.77
C SER A 433 3.53 -17.41 -37.37
N PHE A 434 3.04 -16.33 -36.74
CA PHE A 434 3.58 -15.81 -35.47
C PHE A 434 2.63 -15.83 -34.26
N LEU A 435 1.33 -16.10 -34.45
CA LEU A 435 0.37 -16.24 -33.34
C LEU A 435 0.25 -17.68 -32.81
N THR A 436 0.74 -18.66 -33.56
CA THR A 436 0.77 -20.07 -33.17
C THR A 436 1.94 -20.38 -32.23
N CYS A 437 1.70 -20.19 -30.93
CA CYS A 437 2.60 -20.70 -29.89
C CYS A 437 2.58 -22.24 -29.94
N GLN A 438 3.55 -22.84 -30.64
CA GLN A 438 3.56 -24.28 -31.00
C GLN A 438 3.58 -25.25 -29.80
N VAL A 439 3.85 -24.74 -28.60
CA VAL A 439 3.55 -25.39 -27.33
C VAL A 439 2.67 -24.41 -26.53
N PRO A 440 1.50 -24.83 -25.99
CA PRO A 440 0.75 -23.99 -25.06
C PRO A 440 1.59 -23.76 -23.79
N PRO A 441 1.52 -22.57 -23.18
CA PRO A 441 2.31 -22.24 -22.00
C PRO A 441 2.01 -23.17 -20.82
N PRO A 442 2.96 -23.36 -19.89
CA PRO A 442 2.73 -24.16 -18.68
C PRO A 442 1.63 -23.51 -17.83
N ILE A 443 0.54 -24.25 -17.60
CA ILE A 443 -0.59 -23.81 -16.78
C ILE A 443 -0.33 -24.22 -15.33
N ASN A 444 -0.44 -23.24 -14.43
CA ASN A 444 -0.35 -23.43 -12.99
C ASN A 444 -1.73 -23.80 -12.44
N PHE A 445 -2.17 -25.04 -12.67
CA PHE A 445 -3.56 -25.46 -12.44
C PHE A 445 -4.02 -25.24 -10.99
N GLY A 446 -5.17 -24.59 -10.81
CA GLY A 446 -5.72 -24.19 -9.51
C GLY A 446 -5.24 -22.83 -9.01
N CYS A 447 -4.16 -22.29 -9.57
CA CYS A 447 -3.50 -21.06 -9.13
C CYS A 447 -3.39 -20.02 -10.26
N ILE A 448 -2.86 -18.84 -9.95
CA ILE A 448 -2.51 -17.85 -10.99
C ILE A 448 -1.46 -18.47 -11.93
N SER A 449 -1.83 -18.58 -13.20
CA SER A 449 -0.90 -18.86 -14.30
C SER A 449 -0.32 -17.55 -14.84
N GLU A 450 0.94 -17.56 -15.26
CA GLU A 450 1.56 -16.41 -15.94
C GLU A 450 0.83 -16.07 -17.24
N ASP A 451 0.84 -14.81 -17.67
CA ASP A 451 0.29 -14.38 -18.97
C ASP A 451 1.40 -14.17 -20.01
N PRO A 452 1.60 -15.12 -20.95
CA PRO A 452 2.59 -15.01 -22.02
C PRO A 452 2.03 -14.37 -23.29
N TYR A 453 0.74 -14.01 -23.32
CA TYR A 453 0.09 -13.41 -24.48
C TYR A 453 0.05 -11.89 -24.34
N LEU A 454 -0.31 -11.37 -23.16
CA LEU A 454 -0.42 -9.93 -22.91
C LEU A 454 0.90 -9.15 -23.13
N PRO A 455 2.10 -9.65 -22.75
CA PRO A 455 3.38 -9.06 -23.15
C PRO A 455 3.56 -9.01 -24.68
N LYS A 456 3.28 -10.12 -25.39
CA LYS A 456 3.40 -10.22 -26.86
C LYS A 456 2.42 -9.29 -27.57
N TYR A 457 1.23 -9.09 -27.01
CA TYR A 457 0.25 -8.12 -27.51
C TYR A 457 0.79 -6.68 -27.41
N ALA A 458 1.35 -6.32 -26.26
CA ALA A 458 2.00 -5.01 -26.09
C ALA A 458 3.22 -4.82 -27.00
N GLU A 459 3.99 -5.86 -27.27
CA GLU A 459 5.11 -5.80 -28.24
C GLU A 459 4.62 -5.66 -29.70
N LYS A 460 3.66 -6.47 -30.14
CA LYS A 460 3.07 -6.35 -31.50
C LYS A 460 2.47 -4.95 -31.70
N LEU A 461 1.79 -4.41 -30.70
CA LEU A 461 1.21 -3.06 -30.72
C LEU A 461 2.28 -1.96 -30.75
N LYS A 462 3.36 -2.07 -29.97
CA LYS A 462 4.53 -1.17 -30.08
C LYS A 462 5.15 -1.20 -31.47
N LEU A 463 5.27 -2.38 -32.08
CA LEU A 463 5.81 -2.51 -33.43
C LEU A 463 4.89 -1.85 -34.46
N LEU A 464 3.57 -2.04 -34.37
CA LEU A 464 2.59 -1.38 -35.25
C LEU A 464 2.64 0.16 -35.14
N LEU A 465 2.76 0.70 -33.92
CA LEU A 465 2.77 2.14 -33.69
C LEU A 465 4.11 2.82 -34.01
N TYR A 466 5.24 2.14 -33.79
CA TYR A 466 6.57 2.79 -33.75
C TYR A 466 7.62 2.25 -34.74
N SER A 467 7.38 1.14 -35.45
CA SER A 467 8.36 0.64 -36.43
C SER A 467 8.50 1.54 -37.66
N ASN A 468 7.40 2.17 -38.10
CA ASN A 468 7.38 3.01 -39.28
C ASN A 468 7.88 4.44 -38.97
N LYS A 469 9.18 4.57 -38.69
CA LYS A 469 9.87 5.83 -38.34
C LYS A 469 9.75 7.00 -39.35
N LYS A 470 9.01 6.81 -40.45
CA LYS A 470 8.84 7.79 -41.53
C LYS A 470 7.73 8.81 -41.26
N TYR A 471 6.78 8.50 -40.36
CA TYR A 471 5.67 9.39 -39.98
C TYR A 471 5.36 9.28 -38.49
N ILE A 472 4.95 10.39 -37.87
CA ILE A 472 4.41 10.39 -36.50
C ILE A 472 2.91 10.13 -36.59
N ILE A 473 2.44 9.02 -36.02
CA ILE A 473 1.00 8.71 -35.94
C ILE A 473 0.38 9.67 -34.92
N CYS A 474 -0.64 10.45 -35.32
CA CYS A 474 -1.31 11.37 -34.40
C CYS A 474 -2.15 10.63 -33.35
N PHE A 475 -2.39 11.27 -32.19
CA PHE A 475 -2.98 10.62 -31.01
C PHE A 475 -4.28 9.85 -31.30
N GLN A 476 -5.23 10.45 -32.03
CA GLN A 476 -6.49 9.79 -32.40
C GLN A 476 -6.28 8.51 -33.23
N HIS A 477 -5.28 8.48 -34.12
CA HIS A 477 -4.95 7.30 -34.90
C HIS A 477 -4.25 6.22 -34.05
N GLN A 478 -3.48 6.61 -33.02
CA GLN A 478 -2.96 5.66 -32.05
C GLN A 478 -4.11 4.99 -31.28
N VAL A 479 -5.06 5.78 -30.77
CA VAL A 479 -6.27 5.27 -30.08
C VAL A 479 -7.07 4.32 -30.98
N LYS A 480 -7.31 4.69 -32.24
CA LYS A 480 -7.99 3.83 -33.24
C LYS A 480 -7.26 2.51 -33.46
N LEU A 481 -5.93 2.53 -33.63
CA LEU A 481 -5.13 1.31 -33.82
C LEU A 481 -5.18 0.39 -32.58
N ILE A 482 -5.20 0.95 -31.37
CA ILE A 482 -5.37 0.16 -30.14
C ILE A 482 -6.78 -0.43 -30.06
N ALA A 483 -7.81 0.35 -30.40
CA ALA A 483 -9.20 -0.11 -30.38
C ALA A 483 -9.45 -1.27 -31.36
N HIS A 484 -8.97 -1.15 -32.61
CA HIS A 484 -9.05 -2.25 -33.58
C HIS A 484 -8.28 -3.48 -33.08
N PHE A 485 -7.03 -3.33 -32.64
CA PHE A 485 -6.23 -4.44 -32.10
C PHE A 485 -6.93 -5.18 -30.94
N VAL A 486 -7.58 -4.44 -30.04
CA VAL A 486 -8.36 -5.01 -28.92
C VAL A 486 -9.58 -5.78 -29.42
N SER A 487 -10.27 -5.28 -30.45
CA SER A 487 -11.38 -6.00 -31.08
C SER A 487 -10.89 -7.27 -31.77
N ASP A 488 -9.85 -7.18 -32.61
CA ASP A 488 -9.31 -8.32 -33.37
C ASP A 488 -8.89 -9.48 -32.46
N VAL A 489 -8.34 -9.18 -31.27
CA VAL A 489 -7.95 -10.17 -30.27
C VAL A 489 -9.15 -10.78 -29.53
N LEU A 490 -10.29 -10.11 -29.49
CA LEU A 490 -11.49 -10.46 -28.69
C LEU A 490 -12.77 -10.67 -29.53
N SER A 491 -12.65 -10.90 -30.84
CA SER A 491 -13.76 -11.17 -31.79
C SER A 491 -13.98 -12.66 -32.10
N GLY A 492 -13.49 -13.56 -31.26
CA GLY A 492 -13.73 -15.00 -31.37
C GLY A 492 -12.91 -15.70 -32.47
N PRO A 493 -13.12 -17.03 -32.65
CA PRO A 493 -12.34 -17.84 -33.59
C PRO A 493 -12.63 -17.54 -35.07
N ASP A 494 -13.81 -17.03 -35.39
CA ASP A 494 -14.27 -16.84 -36.78
C ASP A 494 -14.07 -15.39 -37.30
N GLY A 495 -13.47 -14.51 -36.50
CA GLY A 495 -13.21 -13.10 -36.89
C GLY A 495 -14.48 -12.29 -37.16
N ALA A 496 -15.59 -12.63 -36.48
CA ALA A 496 -16.89 -12.03 -36.75
C ALA A 496 -16.87 -10.51 -36.50
N SER A 497 -17.44 -9.74 -37.45
CA SER A 497 -17.55 -8.29 -37.37
C SER A 497 -18.74 -7.82 -36.51
N ASP A 498 -19.63 -8.73 -36.12
CA ASP A 498 -20.75 -8.45 -35.21
C ASP A 498 -20.27 -8.54 -33.75
N PRO A 499 -20.84 -7.76 -32.82
CA PRO A 499 -20.57 -7.90 -31.39
C PRO A 499 -20.84 -9.33 -30.91
N LEU A 500 -19.83 -9.99 -30.32
CA LEU A 500 -19.97 -11.35 -29.84
C LEU A 500 -21.05 -11.45 -28.76
N ASP A 501 -22.00 -12.37 -28.94
CA ASP A 501 -23.05 -12.66 -27.97
C ASP A 501 -22.47 -13.03 -26.60
N SER A 502 -23.17 -12.64 -25.52
CA SER A 502 -22.79 -12.98 -24.14
C SER A 502 -22.58 -14.48 -23.98
N HIS A 503 -23.43 -15.30 -24.59
CA HIS A 503 -23.31 -16.75 -24.55
C HIS A 503 -21.97 -17.28 -25.10
N CYS A 504 -21.39 -16.61 -26.11
CA CYS A 504 -20.07 -16.95 -26.64
C CYS A 504 -18.93 -16.58 -25.68
N LEU A 505 -19.10 -15.50 -24.91
CA LEU A 505 -18.18 -15.12 -23.83
C LEU A 505 -18.31 -16.10 -22.65
N ASP A 506 -19.53 -16.38 -22.18
CA ASP A 506 -19.81 -17.27 -21.04
C ASP A 506 -19.29 -18.70 -21.27
N PHE A 507 -19.47 -19.26 -22.47
CA PHE A 507 -18.90 -20.56 -22.85
C PHE A 507 -17.37 -20.52 -22.88
N HIS A 508 -16.77 -19.47 -23.43
CA HIS A 508 -15.32 -19.30 -23.51
C HIS A 508 -14.68 -19.17 -22.12
N LEU A 509 -15.28 -18.39 -21.23
CA LEU A 509 -14.86 -18.24 -19.84
C LEU A 509 -15.00 -19.54 -19.05
N THR A 510 -16.06 -20.32 -19.29
CA THR A 510 -16.25 -21.64 -18.67
C THR A 510 -15.13 -22.61 -19.09
N ALA A 511 -14.83 -22.69 -20.39
CA ALA A 511 -13.72 -23.50 -20.90
C ALA A 511 -12.35 -23.05 -20.38
N LEU A 512 -12.16 -21.75 -20.11
CA LEU A 512 -10.96 -21.24 -19.45
C LEU A 512 -10.90 -21.60 -17.95
N LYS A 513 -12.02 -21.51 -17.20
CA LYS A 513 -12.08 -21.97 -15.81
C LYS A 513 -11.70 -23.45 -15.68
N GLU A 514 -12.28 -24.32 -16.50
CA GLU A 514 -11.96 -25.75 -16.51
C GLU A 514 -10.49 -26.02 -16.85
N LYS A 515 -9.93 -25.28 -17.81
CA LYS A 515 -8.55 -25.43 -18.28
C LYS A 515 -7.50 -24.89 -17.28
N LEU A 516 -7.82 -23.84 -16.54
CA LEU A 516 -6.93 -23.22 -15.54
C LEU A 516 -7.14 -23.77 -14.12
N GLY A 517 -8.29 -24.42 -13.84
CA GLY A 517 -8.67 -24.89 -12.51
C GLY A 517 -9.09 -23.78 -11.54
N THR A 518 -9.30 -22.54 -12.01
CA THR A 518 -9.53 -21.36 -11.18
C THR A 518 -10.35 -20.27 -11.91
N ASN A 519 -10.93 -19.34 -11.13
CA ASN A 519 -11.61 -18.15 -11.66
C ASN A 519 -10.64 -17.01 -12.03
N LEU A 520 -9.36 -17.16 -11.68
CA LEU A 520 -8.29 -16.20 -11.91
C LEU A 520 -7.81 -16.33 -13.37
N ILE A 521 -8.44 -15.57 -14.27
CA ILE A 521 -8.19 -15.64 -15.72
C ILE A 521 -7.26 -14.50 -16.15
N PRO A 522 -6.01 -14.78 -16.60
CA PRO A 522 -5.15 -13.73 -17.14
C PRO A 522 -5.69 -13.24 -18.49
N ILE A 523 -5.81 -11.92 -18.64
CA ILE A 523 -6.60 -11.29 -19.71
C ILE A 523 -6.13 -11.66 -21.13
N GLY A 524 -4.83 -11.95 -21.33
CA GLY A 524 -4.27 -12.38 -22.60
C GLY A 524 -4.68 -13.79 -23.04
N TYR A 525 -5.28 -14.61 -22.17
CA TYR A 525 -5.88 -15.90 -22.56
C TYR A 525 -7.25 -15.73 -23.23
N LEU A 526 -7.91 -14.58 -23.10
CA LEU A 526 -9.21 -14.34 -23.72
C LEU A 526 -9.12 -14.28 -25.26
N ARG A 527 -10.14 -14.80 -25.93
CA ARG A 527 -10.39 -14.69 -27.38
C ARG A 527 -11.80 -14.18 -27.69
N CYS A 528 -12.69 -14.22 -26.71
CA CYS A 528 -14.00 -13.57 -26.71
C CYS A 528 -13.97 -12.46 -25.65
N GLY A 529 -14.63 -11.33 -25.89
CA GLY A 529 -14.74 -10.26 -24.89
C GLY A 529 -15.83 -9.25 -25.25
N HIS A 530 -16.52 -8.74 -24.23
CA HIS A 530 -17.57 -7.74 -24.32
C HIS A 530 -17.07 -6.42 -23.68
N TYR A 531 -17.96 -5.54 -23.19
CA TYR A 531 -17.57 -4.23 -22.64
C TYR A 531 -16.42 -4.31 -21.61
N CYS A 532 -16.51 -5.22 -20.63
CA CYS A 532 -15.54 -5.32 -19.52
C CYS A 532 -14.16 -5.75 -20.00
N GLU A 533 -14.11 -6.81 -20.79
CA GLU A 533 -12.89 -7.47 -21.25
C GLU A 533 -12.15 -6.58 -22.24
N ARG A 534 -12.89 -5.96 -23.17
CA ARG A 534 -12.34 -5.02 -24.16
C ARG A 534 -11.83 -3.75 -23.47
N ALA A 535 -12.58 -3.15 -22.55
CA ALA A 535 -12.14 -1.93 -21.87
C ALA A 535 -10.92 -2.15 -20.95
N LEU A 536 -10.85 -3.29 -20.25
CA LEU A 536 -9.69 -3.66 -19.44
C LEU A 536 -8.45 -3.94 -20.30
N LEU A 537 -8.60 -4.69 -21.40
CA LEU A 537 -7.49 -4.97 -22.32
C LEU A 537 -7.00 -3.68 -23.01
N PHE A 538 -7.92 -2.78 -23.40
CA PHE A 538 -7.58 -1.47 -23.94
C PHE A 538 -6.74 -0.64 -22.95
N LYS A 539 -7.20 -0.48 -21.70
CA LYS A 539 -6.45 0.23 -20.64
C LYS A 539 -5.06 -0.38 -20.44
N ALA A 540 -4.98 -1.70 -20.30
CA ALA A 540 -3.73 -2.41 -20.09
C ALA A 540 -2.73 -2.25 -21.24
N LEU A 541 -3.19 -2.27 -22.50
CA LEU A 541 -2.33 -2.12 -23.68
C LEU A 541 -1.94 -0.67 -23.96
N ALA A 542 -2.89 0.26 -23.86
CA ALA A 542 -2.68 1.70 -24.09
C ALA A 542 -1.56 2.26 -23.20
N GLU A 543 -1.52 1.87 -21.93
CA GLU A 543 -0.47 2.29 -21.00
C GLU A 543 0.92 1.77 -21.38
N LYS A 544 1.03 0.54 -21.92
CA LYS A 544 2.32 0.01 -22.38
C LYS A 544 2.83 0.70 -23.65
N VAL A 545 1.98 1.46 -24.34
CA VAL A 545 2.36 2.29 -25.51
C VAL A 545 2.33 3.79 -25.24
N GLY A 546 2.04 4.22 -24.01
CA GLY A 546 2.06 5.63 -23.59
C GLY A 546 0.82 6.44 -23.94
N VAL A 547 -0.31 5.79 -24.24
CA VAL A 547 -1.59 6.46 -24.53
C VAL A 547 -2.39 6.62 -23.23
N PRO A 548 -2.56 7.85 -22.69
CA PRO A 548 -3.39 8.09 -21.51
C PRO A 548 -4.86 7.77 -21.80
N CYS A 549 -5.44 6.91 -20.96
CA CYS A 549 -6.86 6.59 -20.97
C CYS A 549 -7.35 6.21 -19.57
N THR A 550 -8.64 6.39 -19.33
CA THR A 550 -9.31 5.95 -18.10
C THR A 550 -9.79 4.50 -18.21
N LEU A 551 -10.23 3.91 -17.10
CA LEU A 551 -11.08 2.73 -17.09
C LEU A 551 -12.29 3.02 -16.21
N VAL A 552 -13.49 2.84 -16.76
CA VAL A 552 -14.75 3.24 -16.11
C VAL A 552 -15.75 2.09 -16.16
N ARG A 553 -16.53 1.94 -15.09
CA ARG A 553 -17.63 0.97 -14.95
C ARG A 553 -18.93 1.72 -14.67
N GLY A 554 -19.97 1.43 -15.45
CA GLY A 554 -21.32 1.95 -15.25
C GLY A 554 -21.96 1.46 -13.95
N ARG A 555 -22.99 2.18 -13.48
CA ARG A 555 -23.70 1.89 -12.20
C ARG A 555 -24.19 0.44 -12.13
N ASP A 556 -24.77 -0.03 -13.22
CA ASP A 556 -25.38 -1.36 -13.37
C ASP A 556 -24.33 -2.48 -13.51
N ARG A 557 -23.03 -2.16 -13.51
CA ARG A 557 -21.88 -3.07 -13.63
C ARG A 557 -21.81 -3.90 -14.92
N VAL A 558 -22.76 -3.75 -15.85
CA VAL A 558 -22.74 -4.35 -17.20
C VAL A 558 -21.81 -3.59 -18.15
N PHE A 559 -21.90 -2.26 -18.16
CA PHE A 559 -21.17 -1.40 -19.08
C PHE A 559 -19.80 -1.00 -18.51
N TYR A 560 -18.79 -1.03 -19.37
CA TYR A 560 -17.43 -0.56 -19.09
C TYR A 560 -16.90 0.17 -20.32
N TRP A 561 -16.07 1.20 -20.11
CA TRP A 561 -15.51 2.00 -21.20
C TRP A 561 -14.18 2.65 -20.81
N ASN A 562 -13.53 3.24 -21.80
CA ASN A 562 -12.34 4.06 -21.65
C ASN A 562 -12.63 5.46 -22.20
N GLU A 563 -12.19 6.49 -21.48
CA GLU A 563 -12.16 7.85 -21.97
C GLU A 563 -10.72 8.25 -22.29
N VAL A 564 -10.53 8.97 -23.39
CA VAL A 564 -9.26 9.55 -23.81
C VAL A 564 -9.36 11.07 -23.87
N PRO A 565 -8.29 11.81 -23.51
CA PRO A 565 -8.28 13.26 -23.65
C PRO A 565 -8.23 13.65 -25.13
N ILE A 566 -8.92 14.73 -25.51
CA ILE A 566 -8.95 15.26 -26.88
C ILE A 566 -8.59 16.75 -26.90
N THR A 567 -7.93 17.17 -27.98
CA THR A 567 -7.56 18.57 -28.25
C THR A 567 -8.64 19.27 -29.10
N ASN A 568 -8.91 20.54 -28.81
CA ASN A 568 -10.07 21.30 -29.30
C ASN A 568 -9.97 21.78 -30.78
N GLU A 569 -9.30 21.02 -31.66
CA GLU A 569 -8.96 21.45 -33.04
C GLU A 569 -9.82 20.81 -34.16
N GLU A 570 -10.68 19.84 -33.85
CA GLU A 570 -11.66 19.26 -34.80
C GLU A 570 -13.02 19.03 -34.12
N PRO A 571 -14.08 18.65 -34.89
CA PRO A 571 -15.07 19.55 -35.47
C PRO A 571 -16.08 20.13 -34.45
N TYR A 572 -15.84 20.01 -33.14
CA TYR A 572 -16.71 20.48 -32.06
C TYR A 572 -16.68 22.02 -31.88
N ALA A 573 -16.65 22.77 -32.98
CA ALA A 573 -16.48 24.22 -33.04
C ALA A 573 -17.64 25.04 -32.44
N ASN A 574 -18.69 24.39 -31.94
CA ASN A 574 -19.87 24.99 -31.30
C ASN A 574 -19.73 25.09 -29.76
N LEU A 575 -18.57 24.76 -29.19
CA LEU A 575 -18.28 24.97 -27.77
C LEU A 575 -18.06 26.48 -27.49
N ASN A 576 -18.71 26.98 -26.44
CA ASN A 576 -18.61 28.38 -26.01
C ASN A 576 -17.15 28.72 -25.62
N ASP A 577 -16.74 29.99 -25.75
CA ASP A 577 -15.33 30.38 -25.56
C ASP A 577 -14.75 30.00 -24.18
N GLU A 578 -15.58 29.99 -23.12
CA GLU A 578 -15.18 29.54 -21.78
C GLU A 578 -14.77 28.05 -21.72
N GLN A 579 -15.42 27.20 -22.53
CA GLN A 579 -15.19 25.75 -22.56
C GLN A 579 -13.86 25.38 -23.27
N LYS A 580 -13.33 26.26 -24.13
CA LYS A 580 -12.06 26.06 -24.84
C LYS A 580 -10.85 25.95 -23.90
N THR A 581 -11.01 26.39 -22.64
CA THR A 581 -10.00 26.38 -21.57
C THR A 581 -9.78 24.99 -20.94
N TYR A 582 -10.67 24.03 -21.17
CA TYR A 582 -10.65 22.72 -20.51
C TYR A 582 -10.25 21.59 -21.46
N LEU A 583 -9.53 20.61 -20.91
CA LEU A 583 -9.21 19.36 -21.60
C LEU A 583 -10.49 18.52 -21.72
N SER A 584 -11.03 18.41 -22.94
CA SER A 584 -12.22 17.60 -23.21
C SER A 584 -11.86 16.12 -23.28
N TYR A 585 -12.84 15.24 -23.06
CA TYR A 585 -12.68 13.80 -23.14
C TYR A 585 -13.65 13.17 -24.14
N ALA A 586 -13.23 12.08 -24.79
CA ALA A 586 -14.08 11.25 -25.64
C ALA A 586 -14.06 9.79 -25.17
N VAL A 587 -15.22 9.15 -25.18
CA VAL A 587 -15.39 7.70 -25.00
C VAL A 587 -14.92 6.99 -26.26
N VAL A 588 -14.10 5.94 -26.09
CA VAL A 588 -13.67 5.06 -27.18
C VAL A 588 -14.73 3.97 -27.40
N ASP A 589 -15.32 3.89 -28.59
CA ASP A 589 -16.17 2.75 -28.97
C ASP A 589 -15.28 1.52 -29.23
N LEU A 590 -15.57 0.41 -28.55
CA LEU A 590 -14.91 -0.89 -28.69
C LEU A 590 -15.87 -2.00 -29.13
N ILE A 591 -17.14 -1.67 -29.46
CA ILE A 591 -18.25 -2.61 -29.67
C ILE A 591 -18.97 -2.38 -31.00
N ASN A 592 -19.49 -1.17 -31.27
CA ASN A 592 -20.40 -0.92 -32.41
C ASN A 592 -19.65 -0.36 -33.62
N LYS A 593 -18.80 0.64 -33.39
CA LYS A 593 -17.95 1.30 -34.38
C LYS A 593 -16.54 1.42 -33.83
N VAL A 594 -15.84 0.28 -33.75
CA VAL A 594 -14.52 0.17 -33.11
C VAL A 594 -13.57 1.31 -33.52
N GLY A 595 -13.10 2.08 -32.53
CA GLY A 595 -12.19 3.21 -32.72
C GLY A 595 -12.86 4.57 -32.98
N GLU A 596 -14.19 4.67 -33.07
CA GLU A 596 -14.87 5.97 -33.06
C GLU A 596 -14.74 6.65 -31.68
N LEU A 597 -14.68 7.99 -31.67
CA LEU A 597 -14.49 8.80 -30.48
C LEU A 597 -15.74 9.65 -30.25
N MET A 598 -16.52 9.29 -29.23
CA MET A 598 -17.77 9.97 -28.88
C MET A 598 -17.51 10.96 -27.74
N LEU A 599 -17.72 12.26 -27.96
CA LEU A 599 -17.54 13.29 -26.93
C LEU A 599 -18.31 12.93 -25.65
N VAL A 600 -17.65 12.98 -24.48
CA VAL A 600 -18.29 12.65 -23.19
C VAL A 600 -19.52 13.53 -22.96
N GLY A 601 -20.64 12.92 -22.56
CA GLY A 601 -21.93 13.59 -22.38
C GLY A 601 -22.78 13.75 -23.65
N SER A 602 -22.24 13.44 -24.84
CA SER A 602 -23.04 13.36 -26.08
C SER A 602 -24.08 12.24 -26.01
N VAL A 603 -25.13 12.33 -26.84
CA VAL A 603 -26.19 11.29 -26.90
C VAL A 603 -25.62 9.92 -27.29
N GLU A 604 -24.63 9.89 -28.17
CA GLU A 604 -23.95 8.66 -28.63
C GLU A 604 -23.12 8.03 -27.50
N ALA A 605 -22.28 8.83 -26.81
CA ALA A 605 -21.54 8.38 -25.63
C ALA A 605 -22.48 7.89 -24.51
N ASN A 606 -23.54 8.64 -24.21
CA ASN A 606 -24.51 8.27 -23.18
C ASN A 606 -25.26 6.97 -23.53
N LYS A 607 -25.50 6.70 -24.83
CA LYS A 607 -26.06 5.42 -25.28
C LYS A 607 -25.08 4.27 -25.08
N TYR A 608 -23.82 4.45 -25.49
CA TYR A 608 -22.75 3.46 -25.34
C TYR A 608 -22.48 3.09 -23.88
N CYS A 609 -22.46 4.08 -22.99
CA CYS A 609 -22.22 3.91 -21.56
C CYS A 609 -23.44 3.38 -20.76
N GLY A 610 -24.58 3.13 -21.41
CA GLY A 610 -25.82 2.71 -20.74
C GLY A 610 -26.45 3.80 -19.84
N LEU A 611 -26.19 5.07 -20.12
CA LEU A 611 -26.66 6.21 -19.32
C LEU A 611 -27.97 6.83 -19.83
N LEU A 612 -28.38 6.52 -21.06
CA LEU A 612 -29.74 6.84 -21.53
C LEU A 612 -30.74 5.88 -20.87
N VAL A 613 -31.71 6.46 -20.15
CA VAL A 613 -32.86 5.71 -19.66
C VAL A 613 -33.73 5.33 -20.86
N ASP A 614 -33.88 4.03 -21.12
CA ASP A 614 -34.83 3.51 -22.10
C ASP A 614 -36.25 3.96 -21.72
N THR A 615 -36.75 4.99 -22.41
CA THR A 615 -38.17 5.37 -22.35
C THR A 615 -39.05 4.19 -22.74
N ASP A 616 -38.55 3.29 -23.60
CA ASP A 616 -39.27 2.10 -24.03
C ASP A 616 -39.31 1.01 -22.96
N ARG A 617 -38.33 0.93 -22.05
CA ARG A 617 -38.43 0.09 -20.83
C ARG A 617 -39.45 0.67 -19.86
N ILE A 618 -39.44 1.99 -19.63
CA ILE A 618 -40.45 2.65 -18.79
C ILE A 618 -41.85 2.47 -19.40
N ASN A 619 -42.01 2.67 -20.71
CA ASN A 619 -43.27 2.46 -21.41
C ASN A 619 -43.70 0.99 -21.39
N ALA A 620 -42.79 0.03 -21.52
CA ALA A 620 -43.11 -1.40 -21.36
C ALA A 620 -43.57 -1.74 -19.95
N THR A 621 -42.91 -1.22 -18.90
CA THR A 621 -43.34 -1.41 -17.50
C THR A 621 -44.68 -0.72 -17.22
N VAL A 622 -44.89 0.51 -17.69
CA VAL A 622 -46.16 1.24 -17.55
C VAL A 622 -47.29 0.56 -18.33
N ASN A 623 -47.02 0.00 -19.51
CA ASN A 623 -48.01 -0.74 -20.29
C ASN A 623 -48.32 -2.10 -19.67
N ALA A 624 -47.34 -2.81 -19.08
CA ALA A 624 -47.60 -4.02 -18.31
C ALA A 624 -48.51 -3.74 -17.10
N ILE A 625 -48.19 -2.70 -16.31
CA ILE A 625 -49.02 -2.26 -15.17
C ILE A 625 -50.43 -1.85 -15.62
N LYS A 626 -50.58 -1.24 -16.81
CA LYS A 626 -51.90 -0.94 -17.39
C LYS A 626 -52.67 -2.20 -17.77
N VAL A 627 -52.04 -3.16 -18.45
CA VAL A 627 -52.69 -4.41 -18.88
C VAL A 627 -53.22 -5.19 -17.68
N ASP A 628 -52.44 -5.30 -16.60
CA ASP A 628 -52.92 -5.93 -15.36
C ASP A 628 -54.11 -5.15 -14.75
N SER A 629 -54.09 -3.81 -14.78
CA SER A 629 -55.19 -2.99 -14.26
C SER A 629 -56.51 -3.06 -15.06
N GLU A 630 -56.44 -3.36 -16.37
CA GLU A 630 -57.64 -3.51 -17.21
C GLU A 630 -58.26 -4.92 -17.11
N VAL A 631 -57.51 -5.94 -16.67
CA VAL A 631 -58.01 -7.32 -16.51
C VAL A 631 -58.90 -7.50 -15.28
N ASP A 632 -58.63 -6.79 -14.17
CA ASP A 632 -59.44 -6.91 -12.95
C ASP A 632 -60.75 -6.08 -12.98
N LEU A 633 -60.81 -5.01 -13.78
CA LEU A 633 -62.01 -4.16 -13.91
C LEU A 633 -63.20 -4.82 -14.62
N HIS A 634 -63.03 -6.01 -15.22
CA HIS A 634 -64.10 -6.77 -15.88
C HIS A 634 -64.57 -8.02 -15.12
N LYS A 635 -64.25 -8.14 -13.82
CA LYS A 635 -64.68 -9.28 -12.98
C LYS A 635 -65.71 -8.97 -11.89
N HIS A 636 -66.12 -7.71 -11.70
CA HIS A 636 -66.96 -7.32 -10.55
C HIS A 636 -68.41 -6.89 -10.83
N ASP A 637 -68.87 -6.93 -12.08
CA ASP A 637 -70.27 -6.55 -12.47
C ASP A 637 -71.23 -7.76 -12.64
N ASN A 638 -71.00 -8.90 -11.97
CA ASN A 638 -71.93 -10.05 -11.95
C ASN A 638 -71.78 -10.94 -10.69
N ALA A 639 -72.15 -10.41 -9.51
CA ALA A 639 -72.46 -11.19 -8.30
C ALA A 639 -73.33 -10.36 -7.33
#